data_AF-A0A830GDY4-F1
#
_entry.id   AF-A0A830GDY4-F1
#
_cell.length_a   1.000
_cell.length_b   1.000
_cell.length_c   1.000
_cell.angle_alpha   90.00
_cell.angle_beta   90.00
_cell.angle_gamma   90.00
#
_symmetry.space_group_name_H-M   'P 1'
#
loop_
_entity.id
_entity.type
_entity.pdbx_description
1 polymer ?
#
loop_
_entity_poly.entity_id
_entity_poly.type
_entity_poly.pdbx_seq_one_letter_code
_entity_poly.pdbx_strand_id
1 'polypeptide(L)'
;MDETDGEPKRYDADDITFIAEEYRPRPTQIDPEAAAELGDVTNAYFDGYPQLVAGEPPSTDLDTDYDGPSDVEAGSDEARLDAGIDIERDVMVSLHDDAELAVNTYRPSEVGDDGVPALLAWGMWGKDAQEAVFWLRDHPQPYQEAPFWDGSLEAGDTPYLVEQGYAHVVPDPRGIGESGGGPVKNLFDLHDAADITDLVEWIADRSWCDGTVGMIGPSSFAFSQAMAGQDPPDALEALFPIAFWFPGDYTFTGMRDTSLYNIFHGGHMYDSTHPLSLDEYDSPMTKDALDDDEFDALIETVTSDPDVKYNPKYLTAFQYPEKDPMAFDLFVNEWFQPHGAPGDISELDMPTYVGGVLPGGAHHRLYWSAFEAWERMGTPDDEKKLIVLPPGELARPWVDYQDEVVRWNDELLGDGETGILDEPAVKTYVMGVDKWTFEHDWPPERTEWTEKHLHADGSLSNDEPDGGDVSWYQPLPLDDSEVTCVTFSETMDEPLELIGPIALHLEAAIDDEDTNWIVDLVDVGPDGERQLVSQGWLRASYSGLDEDASMRGWPIHTTEQTPVNAGEIRQYDIAMAPTAAVIEEGHELRLVVRNQDDMTSQLADRGVYFLPLMRDVTHTIETDGGSYLDLPVTGRGDEIRDRLDNGAALD
;
A
#
# COMPACT_ATOMS: atom_id res chain seq x y z
N MET A 1 -47.32 27.44 -25.78
CA MET A 1 -47.18 26.11 -25.16
C MET A 1 -45.91 26.21 -24.35
N ASP A 2 -45.90 26.31 -23.04
CA ASP A 2 -46.88 26.67 -22.03
C ASP A 2 -46.00 27.25 -20.90
N GLU A 3 -46.46 28.32 -20.25
CA GLU A 3 -45.75 28.98 -19.15
C GLU A 3 -45.91 28.13 -17.88
N THR A 4 -44.80 27.75 -17.22
CA THR A 4 -44.83 27.36 -15.80
C THR A 4 -43.96 28.34 -15.03
N ASP A 5 -44.66 29.28 -14.38
CA ASP A 5 -44.18 30.15 -13.33
C ASP A 5 -43.56 29.33 -12.18
N GLY A 6 -42.26 29.52 -11.96
CA GLY A 6 -41.55 29.08 -10.76
C GLY A 6 -40.66 30.22 -10.29
N GLU A 7 -41.21 31.14 -9.51
CA GLU A 7 -40.40 32.13 -8.78
C GLU A 7 -39.40 31.38 -7.86
N PRO A 8 -38.13 31.80 -7.79
CA PRO A 8 -37.17 31.20 -6.87
C PRO A 8 -37.67 31.37 -5.44
N LYS A 9 -37.79 30.26 -4.69
CA LYS A 9 -38.15 30.29 -3.27
C LYS A 9 -37.13 31.14 -2.52
N ARG A 10 -37.55 32.33 -2.12
CA ARG A 10 -36.83 33.19 -1.18
C ARG A 10 -37.22 32.72 0.21
N TYR A 11 -36.32 32.03 0.90
CA TYR A 11 -36.51 31.68 2.30
C TYR A 11 -36.53 32.98 3.12
N ASP A 12 -37.60 33.20 3.89
CA ASP A 12 -37.67 34.31 4.83
C ASP A 12 -36.75 34.01 6.02
N ALA A 13 -36.11 35.03 6.60
CA ALA A 13 -35.10 34.83 7.65
C ALA A 13 -35.67 34.15 8.91
N ASP A 14 -36.99 34.14 9.06
CA ASP A 14 -37.72 33.54 10.17
C ASP A 14 -38.01 32.03 10.00
N ASP A 15 -37.82 31.46 8.79
CA ASP A 15 -38.00 30.01 8.52
C ASP A 15 -36.74 29.18 8.86
N ILE A 16 -35.63 29.82 9.28
CA ILE A 16 -34.42 29.17 9.82
C ILE A 16 -34.51 29.12 11.35
N THR A 17 -35.57 28.52 11.87
CA THR A 17 -35.69 28.28 13.31
C THR A 17 -36.37 26.95 13.59
N PHE A 18 -35.81 25.84 13.08
CA PHE A 18 -36.18 24.50 13.57
C PHE A 18 -35.09 23.43 13.38
N ILE A 19 -33.84 23.73 13.76
CA ILE A 19 -32.85 22.72 14.22
C ILE A 19 -31.96 23.44 15.25
N ALA A 20 -32.48 23.69 16.46
CA ALA A 20 -31.67 24.32 17.53
C ALA A 20 -32.15 24.01 18.97
N GLU A 21 -33.20 23.21 19.18
CA GLU A 21 -33.72 22.96 20.53
C GLU A 21 -33.69 21.50 21.00
N GLU A 22 -33.27 20.54 20.17
CA GLU A 22 -32.99 19.15 20.60
C GLU A 22 -31.49 18.84 20.79
N TYR A 23 -30.60 19.72 20.30
CA TYR A 23 -29.18 19.75 20.66
C TYR A 23 -28.93 20.86 21.67
N ARG A 24 -29.28 20.60 22.93
CA ARG A 24 -28.45 21.15 24.01
C ARG A 24 -27.39 20.10 24.29
N PRO A 25 -26.08 20.41 24.20
CA PRO A 25 -25.08 19.53 24.80
C PRO A 25 -25.53 19.32 26.24
N ARG A 26 -25.70 18.06 26.65
CA ARG A 26 -25.70 17.79 28.09
C ARG A 26 -24.39 18.39 28.56
N PRO A 27 -24.36 19.24 29.60
CA PRO A 27 -23.10 19.53 30.23
C PRO A 27 -22.57 18.17 30.69
N THR A 28 -21.55 17.68 30.00
CA THR A 28 -20.69 16.61 30.46
C THR A 28 -20.31 17.04 31.87
N GLN A 29 -20.89 16.36 32.86
CA GLN A 29 -20.23 16.27 34.15
C GLN A 29 -18.98 15.44 33.85
N ILE A 30 -17.94 16.11 33.35
CA ILE A 30 -16.57 15.65 33.47
C ILE A 30 -16.45 15.32 34.96
N ASP A 31 -16.11 14.08 35.27
CA ASP A 31 -15.52 13.78 36.56
C ASP A 31 -14.03 14.05 36.44
N PRO A 32 -13.54 15.25 36.81
CA PRO A 32 -12.12 15.57 36.72
C PRO A 32 -11.27 14.74 37.69
N GLU A 33 -11.87 13.94 38.60
CA GLU A 33 -11.10 13.00 39.43
C GLU A 33 -10.72 11.72 38.66
N ALA A 34 -11.52 11.26 37.69
CA ALA A 34 -11.17 10.09 36.86
C ALA A 34 -10.02 10.38 35.87
N ALA A 35 -9.96 11.61 35.32
CA ALA A 35 -8.87 12.04 34.45
C ALA A 35 -7.55 12.34 35.19
N ALA A 36 -7.58 12.46 36.53
CA ALA A 36 -6.42 12.80 37.35
C ALA A 36 -5.70 11.58 37.95
N GLU A 37 -6.28 10.38 37.87
CA GLU A 37 -5.66 9.13 38.33
C GLU A 37 -4.79 8.42 37.26
N LEU A 38 -4.87 8.85 35.99
CA LEU A 38 -4.29 8.18 34.79
C LEU A 38 -2.81 8.51 34.51
N GLY A 39 -1.97 8.59 35.54
CA GLY A 39 -0.54 8.88 35.38
C GLY A 39 0.22 7.90 34.46
N ASP A 40 1.15 8.45 33.66
CA ASP A 40 2.16 7.82 32.78
C ASP A 40 1.70 6.95 31.59
N VAL A 41 0.49 6.37 31.57
CA VAL A 41 0.05 5.42 30.50
C VAL A 41 -0.79 6.08 29.40
N THR A 42 -1.52 7.16 29.72
CA THR A 42 -2.37 7.90 28.76
C THR A 42 -1.71 9.22 28.37
N ASN A 43 -1.51 9.44 27.07
CA ASN A 43 -0.81 10.62 26.56
C ASN A 43 -1.53 11.21 25.34
N ALA A 44 -1.39 12.52 25.14
CA ALA A 44 -1.69 13.15 23.85
C ALA A 44 -0.64 12.68 22.82
N TYR A 45 -1.12 12.21 21.67
CA TYR A 45 -0.26 11.75 20.58
C TYR A 45 0.41 12.97 19.95
N PHE A 46 1.73 13.11 20.14
CA PHE A 46 2.53 14.15 19.51
C PHE A 46 3.56 13.51 18.56
N ASP A 47 3.53 14.02 17.32
CA ASP A 47 4.39 13.75 16.16
C ASP A 47 4.09 12.48 15.35
N GLY A 48 3.81 12.69 14.06
CA GLY A 48 3.97 11.66 13.04
C GLY A 48 5.46 11.32 12.89
N TYR A 49 5.73 10.03 12.65
CA TYR A 49 7.06 9.48 12.63
C TYR A 49 7.91 10.20 11.57
N PRO A 50 9.10 10.72 11.92
CA PRO A 50 10.00 11.24 10.90
C PRO A 50 10.29 10.11 9.91
N GLN A 51 10.10 10.36 8.61
CA GLN A 51 10.67 9.48 7.61
C GLN A 51 12.17 9.42 7.88
N LEU A 52 12.68 8.22 8.13
CA LEU A 52 14.07 7.98 7.85
C LEU A 52 14.20 8.24 6.35
N VAL A 53 14.78 9.39 6.00
CA VAL A 53 15.51 9.48 4.74
C VAL A 53 16.48 8.33 4.84
N ALA A 54 16.22 7.24 4.11
CA ALA A 54 17.21 6.19 3.97
C ALA A 54 18.53 6.93 3.70
N GLY A 55 19.49 6.82 4.62
CA GLY A 55 20.86 7.11 4.25
C GLY A 55 21.12 6.36 2.95
N GLU A 56 21.95 6.92 2.06
CA GLU A 56 22.33 6.26 0.79
C GLU A 56 22.34 4.75 1.04
N PRO A 57 21.46 3.97 0.39
CA PRO A 57 21.33 2.56 0.69
C PRO A 57 22.75 2.01 0.70
N PRO A 58 23.21 1.34 1.78
CA PRO A 58 24.56 0.83 1.81
C PRO A 58 24.74 0.07 0.51
N SER A 59 25.73 0.49 -0.29
CA SER A 59 26.02 -0.16 -1.55
C SER A 59 25.97 -1.64 -1.25
N THR A 60 25.20 -2.40 -2.04
CA THR A 60 25.33 -3.84 -2.02
C THR A 60 26.83 -4.10 -2.07
N ASP A 61 27.41 -4.70 -1.01
CA ASP A 61 28.86 -4.94 -0.88
C ASP A 61 29.30 -6.05 -1.87
N LEU A 62 28.65 -6.08 -3.03
CA LEU A 62 29.18 -6.51 -4.30
C LEU A 62 30.13 -5.39 -4.73
N ASP A 63 31.35 -5.75 -5.10
CA ASP A 63 32.36 -4.88 -5.72
C ASP A 63 31.76 -4.27 -7.01
N THR A 64 30.92 -3.24 -6.86
CA THR A 64 30.23 -2.53 -7.93
C THR A 64 31.12 -1.37 -8.33
N ASP A 65 32.23 -1.69 -9.00
CA ASP A 65 32.91 -0.74 -9.88
C ASP A 65 31.98 -0.45 -11.10
N TYR A 66 30.78 0.08 -10.86
CA TYR A 66 29.98 0.75 -11.88
C TYR A 66 30.35 2.23 -11.86
N ASP A 67 31.44 2.55 -12.56
CA ASP A 67 31.61 3.88 -13.14
C ASP A 67 30.50 4.04 -14.20
N GLY A 68 29.27 4.38 -13.76
CA GLY A 68 28.22 4.85 -14.67
C GLY A 68 28.80 5.92 -15.58
N PRO A 69 28.34 6.07 -16.84
CA PRO A 69 29.05 6.83 -17.86
C PRO A 69 29.41 8.23 -17.37
N SER A 70 30.64 8.37 -16.86
CA SER A 70 31.20 9.61 -16.38
C SER A 70 31.40 10.47 -17.61
N ASP A 71 30.72 11.62 -17.64
CA ASP A 71 30.78 12.62 -18.70
C ASP A 71 30.09 12.22 -20.03
N VAL A 72 28.78 11.97 -20.01
CA VAL A 72 27.98 12.31 -21.19
C VAL A 72 27.82 13.83 -21.19
N GLU A 73 28.65 14.54 -21.97
CA GLU A 73 28.38 15.95 -22.31
C GLU A 73 26.89 16.06 -22.66
N ALA A 74 26.15 16.95 -21.98
CA ALA A 74 24.73 17.16 -22.22
C ALA A 74 24.48 17.35 -23.74
N GLY A 75 24.14 16.25 -24.41
CA GLY A 75 23.87 16.21 -25.83
C GLY A 75 22.62 17.03 -26.13
N SER A 76 22.37 17.29 -27.41
CA SER A 76 21.02 17.71 -27.81
C SER A 76 19.99 16.68 -27.36
N ASP A 77 18.74 17.09 -27.15
CA ASP A 77 17.63 16.17 -26.81
C ASP A 77 17.56 14.97 -27.77
N GLU A 78 17.80 15.19 -29.06
CA GLU A 78 17.90 14.12 -30.07
C GLU A 78 19.04 13.12 -29.80
N ALA A 79 20.17 13.56 -29.24
CA ALA A 79 21.32 12.69 -28.98
C ALA A 79 21.12 11.81 -27.72
N ARG A 80 20.27 12.24 -26.78
CA ARG A 80 19.87 11.41 -25.63
C ARG A 80 18.92 10.30 -26.06
N LEU A 81 18.00 10.60 -26.98
CA LEU A 81 17.08 9.61 -27.54
C LEU A 81 17.79 8.65 -28.52
N ASP A 82 18.77 9.14 -29.29
CA ASP A 82 19.52 8.37 -30.31
C ASP A 82 20.71 7.59 -29.73
N ALA A 83 20.67 7.24 -28.43
CA ALA A 83 21.75 6.55 -27.71
C ALA A 83 21.89 5.06 -28.06
N GLY A 84 21.69 4.69 -29.33
CA GLY A 84 21.63 3.30 -29.80
C GLY A 84 20.28 2.63 -29.54
N ILE A 85 19.23 3.43 -29.35
CA ILE A 85 17.86 2.97 -29.07
C ILE A 85 16.96 3.36 -30.24
N ASP A 86 16.34 2.36 -30.86
CA ASP A 86 15.25 2.55 -31.81
C ASP A 86 13.95 2.73 -31.03
N ILE A 87 13.28 3.87 -31.25
CA ILE A 87 12.00 4.21 -30.61
C ILE A 87 10.89 4.23 -31.66
N GLU A 88 9.92 3.32 -31.54
CA GLU A 88 8.67 3.38 -32.29
C GLU A 88 7.54 3.83 -31.36
N ARG A 89 6.84 4.91 -31.73
CA ARG A 89 5.73 5.48 -30.96
C ARG A 89 4.40 5.18 -31.64
N ASP A 90 3.35 5.07 -30.83
CA ASP A 90 1.96 4.94 -31.28
C ASP A 90 1.78 3.77 -32.28
N VAL A 91 2.46 2.66 -32.02
CA VAL A 91 2.25 1.43 -32.79
C VAL A 91 0.88 0.89 -32.40
N MET A 92 -0.07 0.90 -33.34
CA MET A 92 -1.41 0.37 -33.09
C MET A 92 -1.41 -1.16 -33.15
N VAL A 93 -1.83 -1.78 -32.05
CA VAL A 93 -1.94 -3.22 -31.86
C VAL A 93 -3.41 -3.60 -31.77
N SER A 94 -3.91 -4.42 -32.70
CA SER A 94 -5.29 -4.90 -32.67
C SER A 94 -5.45 -6.02 -31.65
N LEU A 95 -6.47 -5.91 -30.81
CA LEU A 95 -6.86 -6.88 -29.79
C LEU A 95 -7.88 -7.90 -30.32
N HIS A 96 -8.19 -8.91 -29.50
CA HIS A 96 -9.13 -9.99 -29.78
C HIS A 96 -10.56 -9.52 -30.10
N ASP A 97 -10.95 -8.32 -29.68
CA ASP A 97 -12.28 -7.72 -29.85
C ASP A 97 -12.34 -6.57 -30.88
N ASP A 98 -11.31 -6.45 -31.73
CA ASP A 98 -11.10 -5.37 -32.71
C ASP A 98 -10.79 -3.98 -32.08
N ALA A 99 -10.67 -3.86 -30.75
CA ALA A 99 -10.08 -2.67 -30.16
C ALA A 99 -8.59 -2.54 -30.56
N GLU A 100 -8.05 -1.33 -30.48
CA GLU A 100 -6.63 -1.09 -30.78
C GLU A 100 -5.95 -0.40 -29.61
N LEU A 101 -4.79 -0.92 -29.18
CA LEU A 101 -3.93 -0.28 -28.21
C LEU A 101 -2.82 0.50 -28.91
N ALA A 102 -2.51 1.70 -28.41
CA ALA A 102 -1.34 2.46 -28.80
C ALA A 102 -0.14 2.04 -27.95
N VAL A 103 0.96 1.66 -28.60
CA VAL A 103 2.14 1.09 -27.91
C VAL A 103 3.41 1.83 -28.30
N ASN A 104 4.23 2.16 -27.30
CA ASN A 104 5.59 2.63 -27.51
C ASN A 104 6.56 1.46 -27.30
N THR A 105 7.52 1.30 -28.21
CA THR A 105 8.59 0.28 -28.12
C THR A 105 9.95 0.95 -28.17
N TYR A 106 10.84 0.51 -27.29
CA TYR A 106 12.22 0.95 -27.17
C TYR A 106 13.11 -0.28 -27.28
N ARG A 107 14.01 -0.33 -28.25
CA ARG A 107 14.84 -1.53 -28.46
C ARG A 107 16.25 -1.16 -28.91
N PRO A 108 17.23 -2.07 -28.81
CA PRO A 108 18.56 -1.84 -29.37
C PRO A 108 18.46 -1.55 -30.87
N SER A 109 19.19 -0.55 -31.38
CA SER A 109 19.22 -0.26 -32.83
C SER A 109 19.85 -1.37 -33.67
N GLU A 110 20.68 -2.22 -33.04
CA GLU A 110 21.26 -3.41 -33.67
C GLU A 110 20.75 -4.66 -32.96
N VAL A 111 19.75 -5.32 -33.54
CA VAL A 111 19.22 -6.62 -33.09
C VAL A 111 19.73 -7.72 -34.01
N GLY A 112 20.17 -8.84 -33.44
CA GLY A 112 20.62 -10.02 -34.18
C GLY A 112 19.47 -10.75 -34.90
N ASP A 113 19.81 -11.76 -35.71
CA ASP A 113 18.80 -12.58 -36.40
C ASP A 113 17.92 -13.39 -35.40
N ASP A 114 18.40 -13.59 -34.18
CA ASP A 114 17.73 -14.37 -33.12
C ASP A 114 16.79 -13.51 -32.25
N GLY A 115 16.74 -12.19 -32.45
CA GLY A 115 15.94 -11.28 -31.61
C GLY A 115 16.59 -10.95 -30.27
N VAL A 116 15.82 -10.29 -29.39
CA VAL A 116 16.14 -10.02 -27.99
C VAL A 116 14.91 -10.29 -27.11
N PRO A 117 15.06 -10.60 -25.81
CA PRO A 117 13.94 -10.71 -24.90
C PRO A 117 13.25 -9.34 -24.73
N ALA A 118 11.96 -9.37 -24.39
CA ALA A 118 11.18 -8.15 -24.17
C ALA A 118 10.69 -8.02 -22.72
N LEU A 119 10.67 -6.79 -22.21
CA LEU A 119 10.05 -6.42 -20.95
C LEU A 119 8.83 -5.54 -21.22
N LEU A 120 7.66 -5.98 -20.75
CA LEU A 120 6.41 -5.24 -20.81
C LEU A 120 6.16 -4.54 -19.48
N ALA A 121 6.06 -3.22 -19.51
CA ALA A 121 5.59 -2.41 -18.39
C ALA A 121 4.18 -1.91 -18.70
N TRP A 122 3.17 -2.68 -18.26
CA TRP A 122 1.76 -2.33 -18.40
C TRP A 122 1.27 -1.57 -17.16
N GLY A 123 0.72 -0.37 -17.29
CA GLY A 123 0.20 0.36 -16.12
C GLY A 123 -0.92 1.33 -16.49
N MET A 124 -1.73 1.73 -15.52
CA MET A 124 -2.91 2.59 -15.76
C MET A 124 -2.55 4.04 -16.13
N TRP A 125 -1.27 4.42 -16.00
CA TRP A 125 -0.79 5.80 -16.14
C TRP A 125 -0.46 6.23 -17.58
N GLY A 126 -0.54 5.30 -18.55
CA GLY A 126 -0.22 5.54 -19.94
C GLY A 126 1.28 5.62 -20.26
N LYS A 127 1.59 5.70 -21.55
CA LYS A 127 2.95 5.51 -22.09
C LYS A 127 3.74 6.81 -22.33
N ASP A 128 3.07 7.95 -22.47
CA ASP A 128 3.69 9.16 -23.04
C ASP A 128 4.65 9.89 -22.09
N ALA A 129 4.46 9.75 -20.77
CA ALA A 129 5.35 10.35 -19.78
C ALA A 129 6.71 9.63 -19.72
N GLN A 130 6.77 8.35 -20.09
CA GLN A 130 7.95 7.50 -19.83
C GLN A 130 9.23 7.98 -20.51
N GLU A 131 9.14 8.69 -21.63
CA GLU A 131 10.35 9.23 -22.25
C GLU A 131 11.08 10.24 -21.36
N ALA A 132 10.41 10.88 -20.39
CA ALA A 132 11.06 11.77 -19.43
C ALA A 132 12.19 11.08 -18.65
N VAL A 133 12.16 9.74 -18.50
CA VAL A 133 13.22 8.93 -17.89
C VAL A 133 14.59 9.22 -18.53
N PHE A 134 14.66 9.43 -19.84
CA PHE A 134 15.91 9.72 -20.56
C PHE A 134 16.63 11.00 -20.07
N TRP A 135 15.91 11.91 -19.43
CA TRP A 135 16.47 13.13 -18.85
C TRP A 135 16.50 13.12 -17.32
N LEU A 136 15.66 12.31 -16.68
CA LEU A 136 15.45 12.33 -15.23
C LEU A 136 16.10 11.15 -14.49
N ARG A 137 16.60 10.11 -15.18
CA ARG A 137 17.19 8.92 -14.53
C ARG A 137 18.36 9.24 -13.59
N ASP A 138 19.16 10.26 -13.89
CA ASP A 138 20.27 10.72 -13.03
C ASP A 138 19.80 11.61 -11.86
N HIS A 139 18.51 11.91 -11.82
CA HIS A 139 17.86 12.79 -10.86
C HIS A 139 16.53 12.19 -10.39
N PRO A 140 16.54 10.96 -9.81
CA PRO A 140 15.32 10.38 -9.27
C PRO A 140 14.76 11.29 -8.18
N GLN A 141 13.45 11.55 -8.28
CA GLN A 141 12.72 12.44 -7.40
C GLN A 141 12.22 11.65 -6.19
N PRO A 142 12.56 12.04 -4.95
CA PRO A 142 11.99 11.43 -3.75
C PRO A 142 10.51 11.79 -3.61
N TYR A 143 9.71 10.83 -3.15
CA TYR A 143 8.28 11.01 -2.92
C TYR A 143 8.01 12.12 -1.89
N GLN A 144 7.00 12.95 -2.18
CA GLN A 144 6.55 14.11 -1.39
C GLN A 144 7.59 15.22 -1.08
N GLU A 145 8.89 14.99 -1.31
CA GLU A 145 9.93 16.01 -1.14
C GLU A 145 10.20 16.78 -2.44
N ALA A 146 9.87 16.15 -3.57
CA ALA A 146 10.05 16.73 -4.89
C ALA A 146 8.72 17.19 -5.52
N PRO A 147 8.68 18.36 -6.16
CA PRO A 147 7.47 18.85 -6.86
C PRO A 147 7.28 18.21 -8.24
N PHE A 148 8.18 17.33 -8.68
CA PHE A 148 8.16 16.65 -9.98
C PHE A 148 8.08 15.12 -9.86
N TRP A 149 7.82 14.61 -8.65
CA TRP A 149 7.47 13.21 -8.49
C TRP A 149 6.12 12.99 -9.18
N ASP A 150 6.03 11.99 -10.06
CA ASP A 150 4.79 11.64 -10.76
C ASP A 150 4.78 10.12 -10.99
N GLY A 151 3.70 9.45 -10.57
CA GLY A 151 3.56 8.00 -10.70
C GLY A 151 3.47 7.52 -12.15
N SER A 152 3.24 8.41 -13.12
CA SER A 152 3.36 8.08 -14.54
C SER A 152 4.79 7.74 -14.99
N LEU A 153 5.81 7.82 -14.14
CA LEU A 153 7.20 7.47 -14.46
C LEU A 153 7.65 6.14 -13.82
N GLU A 154 6.77 5.16 -13.84
CA GLU A 154 6.92 3.86 -13.17
C GLU A 154 7.38 2.73 -14.09
N ALA A 155 7.45 2.91 -15.41
CA ALA A 155 7.73 1.80 -16.32
C ALA A 155 9.16 1.24 -16.22
N GLY A 156 10.09 1.94 -15.57
CA GLY A 156 11.48 1.50 -15.38
C GLY A 156 12.51 2.34 -16.14
N ASP A 157 13.80 2.01 -15.94
CA ASP A 157 14.92 2.72 -16.58
C ASP A 157 15.10 2.24 -18.02
N THR A 158 14.27 2.77 -18.93
CA THR A 158 14.26 2.36 -20.35
C THR A 158 15.65 2.37 -21.00
N PRO A 159 16.48 3.43 -20.88
CA PRO A 159 17.85 3.39 -21.38
C PRO A 159 18.70 2.24 -20.83
N TYR A 160 18.62 1.98 -19.53
CA TYR A 160 19.38 0.91 -18.89
C TYR A 160 18.94 -0.47 -19.38
N LEU A 161 17.63 -0.74 -19.41
CA LEU A 161 17.09 -2.03 -19.84
C LEU A 161 17.48 -2.33 -21.30
N VAL A 162 17.42 -1.34 -22.17
CA VAL A 162 17.86 -1.48 -23.57
C VAL A 162 19.38 -1.70 -23.68
N GLU A 163 20.18 -1.04 -22.82
CA GLU A 163 21.63 -1.27 -22.74
C GLU A 163 21.97 -2.70 -22.29
N GLN A 164 21.16 -3.29 -21.40
CA GLN A 164 21.27 -4.70 -21.01
C GLN A 164 20.76 -5.68 -22.08
N GLY A 165 20.27 -5.18 -23.21
CA GLY A 165 19.89 -6.00 -24.35
C GLY A 165 18.41 -6.35 -24.43
N TYR A 166 17.54 -5.74 -23.65
CA TYR A 166 16.10 -5.95 -23.72
C TYR A 166 15.41 -5.00 -24.71
N ALA A 167 14.31 -5.45 -25.31
CA ALA A 167 13.30 -4.53 -25.81
C ALA A 167 12.36 -4.13 -24.65
N HIS A 168 12.12 -2.84 -24.44
CA HIS A 168 11.17 -2.35 -23.45
C HIS A 168 9.88 -1.85 -24.15
N VAL A 169 8.73 -2.28 -23.66
CA VAL A 169 7.42 -2.01 -24.27
C VAL A 169 6.47 -1.41 -23.25
N VAL A 170 5.86 -0.28 -23.60
CA VAL A 170 4.90 0.44 -22.74
C VAL A 170 3.64 0.76 -23.54
N PRO A 171 2.47 0.19 -23.18
CA PRO A 171 1.20 0.49 -23.82
C PRO A 171 0.44 1.62 -23.12
N ASP A 172 -0.47 2.25 -23.84
CA ASP A 172 -1.66 2.83 -23.24
C ASP A 172 -2.72 1.71 -23.11
N PRO A 173 -3.26 1.43 -21.91
CA PRO A 173 -4.38 0.50 -21.78
C PRO A 173 -5.63 0.95 -22.55
N ARG A 174 -6.64 0.08 -22.66
CA ARG A 174 -7.92 0.42 -23.32
C ARG A 174 -8.53 1.71 -22.74
N GLY A 175 -9.02 2.58 -23.62
CA GLY A 175 -9.61 3.88 -23.24
C GLY A 175 -8.63 4.94 -22.69
N ILE A 176 -7.33 4.63 -22.66
CA ILE A 176 -6.27 5.57 -22.24
C ILE A 176 -5.55 6.16 -23.46
N GLY A 177 -5.21 7.45 -23.39
CA GLY A 177 -4.34 8.09 -24.37
C GLY A 177 -4.86 7.96 -25.80
N GLU A 178 -4.08 7.30 -26.66
CA GLU A 178 -4.42 7.06 -28.07
C GLU A 178 -5.06 5.67 -28.31
N SER A 179 -5.25 4.86 -27.26
CA SER A 179 -5.91 3.55 -27.33
C SER A 179 -7.43 3.67 -27.44
N GLY A 180 -8.03 2.79 -28.25
CA GLY A 180 -9.48 2.61 -28.34
C GLY A 180 -10.03 1.65 -27.27
N GLY A 181 -11.25 1.16 -27.49
CA GLY A 181 -11.83 0.08 -26.65
C GLY A 181 -12.54 0.54 -25.38
N GLY A 182 -12.64 1.85 -25.13
CA GLY A 182 -13.46 2.41 -24.06
C GLY A 182 -14.96 2.52 -24.42
N PRO A 183 -15.80 2.97 -23.47
CA PRO A 183 -15.45 3.39 -22.12
C PRO A 183 -15.21 2.20 -21.16
N VAL A 184 -14.34 2.38 -20.17
CA VAL A 184 -14.12 1.43 -19.06
C VAL A 184 -15.05 1.72 -17.89
N LYS A 185 -15.36 0.72 -17.05
CA LYS A 185 -16.34 0.88 -15.96
C LYS A 185 -15.72 1.06 -14.59
N ASN A 186 -14.49 0.59 -14.42
CA ASN A 186 -13.73 0.66 -13.18
C ASN A 186 -12.22 0.59 -13.51
N LEU A 187 -11.37 0.82 -12.52
CA LEU A 187 -9.91 0.81 -12.73
C LEU A 187 -9.33 -0.58 -13.03
N PHE A 188 -9.99 -1.67 -12.61
CA PHE A 188 -9.54 -3.04 -12.93
C PHE A 188 -9.68 -3.38 -14.42
N ASP A 189 -10.65 -2.77 -15.11
CA ASP A 189 -10.81 -2.92 -16.56
C ASP A 189 -9.59 -2.41 -17.34
N LEU A 190 -8.74 -1.56 -16.74
CA LEU A 190 -7.47 -1.10 -17.32
C LEU A 190 -6.36 -2.16 -17.27
N HIS A 191 -6.61 -3.27 -16.57
CA HIS A 191 -5.70 -4.38 -16.36
C HIS A 191 -6.32 -5.71 -16.83
N ASP A 192 -7.20 -5.64 -17.84
CA ASP A 192 -7.85 -6.80 -18.43
C ASP A 192 -6.81 -7.82 -18.92
N ALA A 193 -6.87 -9.03 -18.38
CA ALA A 193 -5.87 -10.07 -18.66
C ALA A 193 -5.85 -10.48 -20.15
N ALA A 194 -7.00 -10.45 -20.84
CA ALA A 194 -7.05 -10.81 -22.26
C ALA A 194 -6.32 -9.78 -23.14
N ASP A 195 -6.44 -8.49 -22.83
CA ASP A 195 -5.67 -7.45 -23.54
C ASP A 195 -4.17 -7.56 -23.29
N ILE A 196 -3.78 -7.87 -22.04
CA ILE A 196 -2.37 -8.08 -21.70
C ILE A 196 -1.83 -9.29 -22.48
N THR A 197 -2.58 -10.39 -22.53
CA THR A 197 -2.27 -11.60 -23.32
C THR A 197 -2.08 -11.27 -24.80
N ASP A 198 -3.03 -10.56 -25.43
CA ASP A 198 -2.91 -10.17 -26.84
C ASP A 198 -1.64 -9.34 -27.11
N LEU A 199 -1.29 -8.43 -26.20
CA LEU A 199 -0.08 -7.62 -26.35
C LEU A 199 1.19 -8.45 -26.15
N VAL A 200 1.23 -9.37 -25.18
CA VAL A 200 2.37 -10.28 -24.99
C VAL A 200 2.58 -11.15 -26.23
N GLU A 201 1.52 -11.75 -26.77
CA GLU A 201 1.61 -12.55 -28.00
C GLU A 201 2.06 -11.70 -29.19
N TRP A 202 1.56 -10.46 -29.31
CA TRP A 202 1.98 -9.53 -30.36
C TRP A 202 3.47 -9.17 -30.24
N ILE A 203 3.98 -8.95 -29.01
CA ILE A 203 5.40 -8.67 -28.74
C ILE A 203 6.23 -9.88 -29.17
N ALA A 204 5.86 -11.09 -28.75
CA ALA A 204 6.57 -12.33 -29.06
C ALA A 204 6.64 -12.60 -30.58
N ASP A 205 5.61 -12.21 -31.34
CA ASP A 205 5.57 -12.35 -32.80
C ASP A 205 6.42 -11.31 -33.56
N ARG A 206 7.05 -10.36 -32.85
CA ARG A 206 7.88 -9.34 -33.49
C ARG A 206 9.21 -9.91 -33.96
N SER A 207 9.64 -9.49 -35.16
CA SER A 207 10.94 -9.90 -35.72
C SER A 207 12.17 -9.46 -34.93
N TRP A 208 12.00 -8.60 -33.94
CA TRP A 208 13.05 -8.15 -33.03
C TRP A 208 12.97 -8.82 -31.66
N CYS A 209 11.88 -9.52 -31.36
CA CYS A 209 11.72 -10.30 -30.14
C CYS A 209 12.24 -11.72 -30.40
N ASP A 210 12.88 -12.34 -29.40
CA ASP A 210 13.29 -13.74 -29.46
C ASP A 210 12.14 -14.72 -29.17
N GLY A 211 10.98 -14.19 -28.80
CA GLY A 211 9.76 -14.92 -28.47
C GLY A 211 9.48 -14.97 -26.96
N THR A 212 10.36 -14.44 -26.12
CA THR A 212 10.19 -14.41 -24.65
C THR A 212 9.85 -13.01 -24.15
N VAL A 213 8.94 -12.95 -23.18
CA VAL A 213 8.45 -11.71 -22.57
C VAL A 213 8.44 -11.85 -21.05
N GLY A 214 8.94 -10.82 -20.38
CA GLY A 214 8.81 -10.64 -18.93
C GLY A 214 7.98 -9.39 -18.67
N MET A 215 7.39 -9.28 -17.48
CA MET A 215 6.68 -8.07 -17.05
C MET A 215 7.33 -7.44 -15.82
N ILE A 216 7.31 -6.11 -15.77
CA ILE A 216 7.98 -5.32 -14.73
C ILE A 216 7.17 -4.09 -14.32
N GLY A 217 7.52 -3.53 -13.16
CA GLY A 217 7.07 -2.21 -12.71
C GLY A 217 6.37 -2.24 -11.34
N PRO A 218 6.37 -1.11 -10.61
CA PRO A 218 5.75 -0.99 -9.31
C PRO A 218 4.25 -0.66 -9.36
N SER A 219 3.56 -0.75 -8.22
CA SER A 219 2.21 -0.20 -8.04
C SER A 219 1.21 -0.74 -9.08
N SER A 220 0.58 0.11 -9.90
CA SER A 220 -0.37 -0.32 -10.92
C SER A 220 0.24 -1.31 -11.94
N PHE A 221 1.55 -1.21 -12.18
CA PHE A 221 2.28 -2.16 -13.03
C PHE A 221 2.47 -3.51 -12.36
N ALA A 222 2.56 -3.52 -11.04
CA ALA A 222 2.60 -4.76 -10.25
C ALA A 222 1.22 -5.44 -10.26
N PHE A 223 0.14 -4.67 -10.21
CA PHE A 223 -1.23 -5.20 -10.32
C PHE A 223 -1.48 -5.89 -11.67
N SER A 224 -1.09 -5.28 -12.81
CA SER A 224 -1.24 -5.93 -14.13
C SER A 224 -0.49 -7.26 -14.24
N GLN A 225 0.66 -7.39 -13.57
CA GLN A 225 1.42 -8.63 -13.57
C GLN A 225 0.65 -9.76 -12.90
N ALA A 226 0.01 -9.48 -11.76
CA ALA A 226 -0.86 -10.46 -11.11
C ALA A 226 -2.09 -10.83 -11.94
N MET A 227 -2.66 -9.89 -12.69
CA MET A 227 -3.77 -10.18 -13.59
C MET A 227 -3.34 -11.08 -14.76
N ALA A 228 -2.17 -10.81 -15.35
CA ALA A 228 -1.64 -11.58 -16.46
C ALA A 228 -1.19 -12.98 -16.04
N GLY A 229 -0.59 -13.11 -14.85
CA GLY A 229 0.00 -14.37 -14.40
C GLY A 229 -0.98 -15.43 -13.88
N GLN A 230 -2.28 -15.11 -13.75
CA GLN A 230 -3.31 -16.10 -13.38
C GLN A 230 -3.67 -17.04 -14.55
N ASP A 231 -3.55 -16.56 -15.79
CA ASP A 231 -3.70 -17.35 -17.03
C ASP A 231 -2.65 -16.88 -18.04
N PRO A 232 -1.36 -17.18 -17.80
CA PRO A 232 -0.27 -16.56 -18.53
C PRO A 232 -0.23 -17.04 -20.00
N PRO A 233 -0.05 -16.13 -20.97
CA PRO A 233 0.22 -16.53 -22.36
C PRO A 233 1.54 -17.29 -22.47
N ASP A 234 1.65 -18.18 -23.47
CA ASP A 234 2.82 -19.05 -23.69
C ASP A 234 4.17 -18.30 -23.76
N ALA A 235 4.18 -17.00 -24.12
CA ALA A 235 5.39 -16.19 -24.24
C ALA A 235 5.76 -15.42 -22.96
N LEU A 236 4.92 -15.43 -21.93
CA LEU A 236 5.18 -14.75 -20.66
C LEU A 236 5.92 -15.69 -19.71
N GLU A 237 7.18 -15.38 -19.43
CA GLU A 237 8.11 -16.29 -18.73
C GLU A 237 8.46 -15.81 -17.30
N ALA A 238 8.31 -14.51 -17.01
CA ALA A 238 8.74 -13.93 -15.74
C ALA A 238 7.91 -12.73 -15.30
N LEU A 239 7.60 -12.65 -14.00
CA LEU A 239 7.01 -11.47 -13.36
C LEU A 239 7.96 -10.88 -12.31
N PHE A 240 8.07 -9.56 -12.27
CA PHE A 240 8.76 -8.79 -11.22
C PHE A 240 7.83 -7.69 -10.63
N PRO A 241 6.80 -8.08 -9.86
CA PRO A 241 5.89 -7.13 -9.25
C PRO A 241 6.45 -6.56 -7.94
N ILE A 242 6.95 -5.33 -7.95
CA ILE A 242 7.52 -4.63 -6.78
C ILE A 242 6.59 -3.55 -6.25
N ALA A 243 6.71 -3.14 -4.97
CA ALA A 243 5.68 -2.32 -4.32
C ALA A 243 4.28 -2.88 -4.64
N PHE A 244 4.18 -4.21 -4.49
CA PHE A 244 3.08 -4.98 -5.02
C PHE A 244 1.81 -4.53 -4.34
N TRP A 245 0.87 -4.10 -5.17
CA TRP A 245 -0.45 -3.75 -4.75
C TRP A 245 -1.41 -4.65 -5.50
N PHE A 246 -2.05 -5.52 -4.75
CA PHE A 246 -3.20 -6.29 -5.15
C PHE A 246 -4.24 -6.05 -4.06
N PRO A 247 -5.45 -5.57 -4.36
CA PRO A 247 -6.48 -5.39 -3.34
C PRO A 247 -6.66 -6.72 -2.64
N GLY A 248 -6.14 -6.88 -1.43
CA GLY A 248 -6.22 -8.14 -0.70
C GLY A 248 -7.57 -8.30 -0.04
N ASP A 249 -7.83 -9.48 0.53
CA ASP A 249 -9.01 -9.70 1.39
C ASP A 249 -9.03 -8.77 2.63
N TYR A 250 -7.89 -8.12 2.91
CA TYR A 250 -7.57 -7.44 4.15
C TYR A 250 -7.20 -5.95 3.98
N THR A 251 -7.94 -5.16 3.19
CA THR A 251 -7.71 -3.71 3.16
C THR A 251 -8.42 -2.99 4.31
N PHE A 252 -7.66 -2.65 5.35
CA PHE A 252 -8.01 -1.79 6.50
C PHE A 252 -9.27 -2.17 7.29
N THR A 253 -9.76 -3.39 7.11
CA THR A 253 -10.89 -4.04 7.81
C THR A 253 -11.94 -3.06 8.34
N GLY A 254 -12.68 -2.46 7.41
CA GLY A 254 -13.84 -1.60 7.68
C GLY A 254 -13.51 -0.11 7.79
N MET A 255 -12.24 0.27 7.78
CA MET A 255 -11.79 1.65 7.84
C MET A 255 -11.60 2.25 6.45
N ARG A 256 -11.81 3.56 6.35
CA ARG A 256 -11.75 4.32 5.09
C ARG A 256 -10.50 5.18 5.05
N ASP A 257 -9.54 4.86 4.20
CA ASP A 257 -8.28 5.58 4.10
C ASP A 257 -8.26 6.55 2.91
N THR A 258 -7.60 7.69 3.03
CA THR A 258 -7.62 8.70 1.97
C THR A 258 -6.54 8.50 0.90
N SER A 259 -5.77 7.39 0.87
CA SER A 259 -4.61 7.22 -0.04
C SER A 259 -5.01 7.33 -1.51
N LEU A 260 -5.95 6.52 -1.99
CA LEU A 260 -6.38 6.52 -3.40
C LEU A 260 -7.01 7.84 -3.80
N TYR A 261 -7.85 8.40 -2.92
CA TYR A 261 -8.37 9.74 -3.13
C TYR A 261 -7.22 10.76 -3.24
N ASN A 262 -6.13 10.60 -2.49
CA ASN A 262 -4.99 11.48 -2.60
C ASN A 262 -4.18 11.28 -3.88
N ILE A 263 -3.97 10.02 -4.30
CA ILE A 263 -3.28 9.69 -5.55
C ILE A 263 -3.95 10.38 -6.74
N PHE A 264 -5.28 10.27 -6.84
CA PHE A 264 -6.03 10.82 -7.96
C PHE A 264 -6.47 12.28 -7.78
N HIS A 265 -6.68 12.73 -6.52
CA HIS A 265 -7.37 14.00 -6.24
C HIS A 265 -6.76 14.86 -5.11
N GLY A 266 -5.67 14.43 -4.47
CA GLY A 266 -5.10 15.05 -3.26
C GLY A 266 -3.83 15.88 -3.43
N GLY A 267 -3.05 15.99 -2.34
CA GLY A 267 -1.86 16.85 -2.20
C GLY A 267 -0.80 16.66 -3.29
N HIS A 268 0.20 17.55 -3.38
CA HIS A 268 1.27 17.51 -4.41
C HIS A 268 0.87 17.65 -5.90
N MET A 269 -0.27 18.31 -6.22
CA MET A 269 -0.78 18.47 -7.61
C MET A 269 -1.24 17.16 -8.27
N TYR A 270 -1.88 16.27 -7.49
CA TYR A 270 -2.14 14.87 -7.86
C TYR A 270 -0.81 14.12 -7.91
N ASP A 271 -0.62 13.14 -7.02
CA ASP A 271 0.61 12.34 -7.00
C ASP A 271 0.83 11.65 -8.37
N SER A 272 -0.25 11.38 -9.11
CA SER A 272 -0.17 10.87 -10.47
C SER A 272 -1.21 11.55 -11.35
N THR A 273 -0.79 12.03 -12.51
CA THR A 273 -1.73 12.55 -13.51
C THR A 273 -2.38 11.36 -14.22
N HIS A 274 -3.61 11.01 -13.85
CA HIS A 274 -4.34 9.95 -14.54
C HIS A 274 -4.75 10.41 -15.96
N PRO A 275 -4.34 9.71 -17.04
CA PRO A 275 -4.67 10.11 -18.41
C PRO A 275 -6.08 9.72 -18.89
N LEU A 276 -6.90 9.07 -18.06
CA LEU A 276 -8.24 8.64 -18.44
C LEU A 276 -9.18 9.84 -18.59
N SER A 277 -9.81 9.96 -19.75
CA SER A 277 -10.86 10.95 -19.97
C SER A 277 -12.14 10.54 -19.25
N LEU A 278 -12.86 11.50 -18.66
CA LEU A 278 -14.19 11.24 -18.09
C LEU A 278 -15.20 10.73 -19.14
N ASP A 279 -15.00 11.05 -20.42
CA ASP A 279 -15.83 10.53 -21.51
C ASP A 279 -15.58 9.02 -21.77
N GLU A 280 -14.43 8.50 -21.32
CA GLU A 280 -14.02 7.10 -21.45
C GLU A 280 -14.24 6.32 -20.13
N TYR A 281 -14.96 6.90 -19.16
CA TYR A 281 -15.30 6.25 -17.89
C TYR A 281 -16.83 6.12 -17.73
N ASP A 282 -17.34 4.90 -17.85
CA ASP A 282 -18.77 4.54 -17.74
C ASP A 282 -19.10 4.00 -16.35
N SER A 283 -19.22 4.93 -15.40
CA SER A 283 -19.47 4.59 -13.99
C SER A 283 -20.78 3.83 -13.79
N PRO A 284 -20.75 2.66 -13.12
CA PRO A 284 -21.94 1.88 -12.82
C PRO A 284 -22.80 2.49 -11.70
N MET A 285 -22.35 3.55 -11.02
CA MET A 285 -23.02 4.13 -9.85
C MET A 285 -23.65 5.50 -10.12
N THR A 286 -23.92 5.81 -11.39
CA THR A 286 -24.54 7.09 -11.81
C THR A 286 -26.05 6.95 -12.03
N LYS A 287 -26.74 8.08 -12.17
CA LYS A 287 -28.17 8.13 -12.55
C LYS A 287 -28.47 7.55 -13.94
N ASP A 288 -27.47 7.52 -14.81
CA ASP A 288 -27.62 6.92 -16.14
C ASP A 288 -27.52 5.39 -16.08
N ALA A 289 -26.85 4.84 -15.06
CA ALA A 289 -26.64 3.40 -14.86
C ALA A 289 -27.68 2.75 -13.91
N LEU A 290 -28.09 3.44 -12.84
CA LEU A 290 -29.02 2.96 -11.82
C LEU A 290 -30.44 3.52 -12.02
N ASP A 291 -31.46 2.85 -11.49
CA ASP A 291 -32.79 3.46 -11.43
C ASP A 291 -32.86 4.58 -10.36
N ASP A 292 -33.83 5.49 -10.52
CA ASP A 292 -33.94 6.69 -9.66
C ASP A 292 -34.04 6.34 -8.16
N ASP A 293 -34.76 5.26 -7.80
CA ASP A 293 -34.95 4.87 -6.40
C ASP A 293 -33.66 4.23 -5.83
N GLU A 294 -32.98 3.41 -6.64
CA GLU A 294 -31.67 2.80 -6.29
C GLU A 294 -30.60 3.86 -6.11
N PHE A 295 -30.50 4.81 -7.04
CA PHE A 295 -29.53 5.89 -6.97
C PHE A 295 -29.77 6.79 -5.76
N ASP A 296 -31.03 7.22 -5.53
CA ASP A 296 -31.35 8.08 -4.39
C ASP A 296 -31.05 7.37 -3.05
N ALA A 297 -31.31 6.06 -2.96
CA ALA A 297 -30.97 5.25 -1.77
C ALA A 297 -29.45 5.12 -1.57
N LEU A 298 -28.67 4.96 -2.66
CA LEU A 298 -27.21 4.92 -2.60
C LEU A 298 -26.65 6.25 -2.06
N ILE A 299 -27.10 7.38 -2.62
CA ILE A 299 -26.71 8.71 -2.16
C ILE A 299 -27.10 8.92 -0.70
N GLU A 300 -28.31 8.56 -0.30
CA GLU A 300 -28.75 8.68 1.09
C GLU A 300 -27.85 7.85 2.03
N THR A 301 -27.48 6.62 1.63
CA THR A 301 -26.61 5.74 2.41
C THR A 301 -25.23 6.37 2.60
N VAL A 302 -24.57 6.76 1.49
CA VAL A 302 -23.21 7.33 1.51
C VAL A 302 -23.16 8.65 2.27
N THR A 303 -24.12 9.55 2.02
CA THR A 303 -24.10 10.90 2.62
C THR A 303 -24.58 10.93 4.07
N SER A 304 -25.27 9.87 4.53
CA SER A 304 -25.68 9.72 5.93
C SER A 304 -24.62 9.06 6.81
N ASP A 305 -23.64 8.40 6.22
CA ASP A 305 -22.52 7.80 6.94
C ASP A 305 -21.77 8.87 7.76
N PRO A 306 -21.51 8.66 9.07
CA PRO A 306 -20.81 9.63 9.91
C PRO A 306 -19.48 10.14 9.33
N ASP A 307 -18.70 9.27 8.69
CA ASP A 307 -17.37 9.60 8.17
C ASP A 307 -17.45 10.57 6.98
N VAL A 308 -18.56 10.54 6.24
CA VAL A 308 -18.84 11.41 5.09
C VAL A 308 -19.63 12.65 5.50
N LYS A 309 -20.72 12.45 6.25
CA LYS A 309 -21.72 13.47 6.60
C LYS A 309 -21.11 14.71 7.24
N TYR A 310 -20.09 14.51 8.07
CA TYR A 310 -19.43 15.61 8.79
C TYR A 310 -18.15 16.10 8.10
N ASN A 311 -17.77 15.51 6.96
CA ASN A 311 -16.65 15.95 6.16
C ASN A 311 -17.14 16.71 4.91
N PRO A 312 -17.09 18.06 4.89
CA PRO A 312 -17.70 18.85 3.81
C PRO A 312 -17.06 18.61 2.43
N LYS A 313 -15.80 18.15 2.37
CA LYS A 313 -15.12 17.79 1.11
C LYS A 313 -15.78 16.55 0.49
N TYR A 314 -15.86 15.46 1.25
CA TYR A 314 -16.46 14.20 0.81
C TYR A 314 -17.97 14.31 0.65
N LEU A 315 -18.68 14.94 1.59
CA LEU A 315 -20.12 15.17 1.47
C LEU A 315 -20.47 15.88 0.15
N THR A 316 -19.73 16.95 -0.19
CA THR A 316 -20.01 17.68 -1.43
C THR A 316 -19.64 16.87 -2.68
N ALA A 317 -18.53 16.13 -2.66
CA ALA A 317 -18.12 15.28 -3.76
C ALA A 317 -19.17 14.19 -4.03
N PHE A 318 -19.63 13.51 -2.98
CA PHE A 318 -20.51 12.35 -3.08
C PHE A 318 -21.99 12.72 -3.19
N GLN A 319 -22.39 13.95 -2.86
CA GLN A 319 -23.72 14.47 -3.19
C GLN A 319 -23.92 14.61 -4.71
N TYR A 320 -22.83 14.72 -5.47
CA TYR A 320 -22.84 14.96 -6.91
C TYR A 320 -21.83 14.04 -7.62
N PRO A 321 -22.08 12.71 -7.63
CA PRO A 321 -21.10 11.73 -8.13
C PRO A 321 -20.67 11.98 -9.58
N GLU A 322 -21.55 12.53 -10.42
CA GLU A 322 -21.27 12.91 -11.81
C GLU A 322 -20.12 13.93 -11.97
N LYS A 323 -19.74 14.66 -10.92
CA LYS A 323 -18.59 15.59 -10.98
C LYS A 323 -17.25 14.89 -10.94
N ASP A 324 -17.22 13.73 -10.28
CA ASP A 324 -16.03 12.93 -10.08
C ASP A 324 -16.44 11.46 -9.88
N PRO A 325 -16.89 10.81 -10.96
CA PRO A 325 -17.47 9.48 -10.87
C PRO A 325 -16.44 8.43 -10.43
N MET A 326 -15.16 8.61 -10.79
CA MET A 326 -14.08 7.74 -10.34
C MET A 326 -13.85 7.85 -8.84
N ALA A 327 -13.76 9.07 -8.28
CA ALA A 327 -13.63 9.23 -6.82
C ALA A 327 -14.83 8.66 -6.05
N PHE A 328 -16.04 8.81 -6.60
CA PHE A 328 -17.25 8.25 -6.01
C PHE A 328 -17.25 6.73 -6.08
N ASP A 329 -16.93 6.15 -7.23
CA ASP A 329 -16.84 4.71 -7.40
C ASP A 329 -15.76 4.12 -6.51
N LEU A 330 -14.56 4.70 -6.43
CA LEU A 330 -13.54 4.27 -5.48
C LEU A 330 -14.13 4.25 -4.06
N PHE A 331 -14.77 5.34 -3.62
CA PHE A 331 -15.30 5.43 -2.26
C PHE A 331 -16.44 4.46 -1.95
N VAL A 332 -17.33 4.24 -2.91
CA VAL A 332 -18.58 3.48 -2.72
C VAL A 332 -18.39 2.01 -3.06
N ASN A 333 -17.54 1.73 -4.04
CA ASN A 333 -17.19 0.39 -4.45
C ASN A 333 -16.14 -0.20 -3.49
N GLU A 334 -15.87 -1.48 -3.73
CA GLU A 334 -14.75 -2.29 -3.27
C GLU A 334 -13.66 -1.55 -2.47
N TRP A 335 -12.94 -0.58 -3.03
CA TRP A 335 -11.74 0.04 -2.46
C TRP A 335 -11.81 0.59 -1.02
N PHE A 336 -12.99 0.94 -0.48
CA PHE A 336 -13.16 1.48 0.88
C PHE A 336 -14.04 0.62 1.81
N GLN A 337 -14.51 -0.53 1.34
CA GLN A 337 -15.23 -1.52 2.14
C GLN A 337 -14.46 -2.85 2.09
N PRO A 338 -14.44 -3.65 3.17
CA PRO A 338 -13.85 -4.99 3.10
C PRO A 338 -14.49 -5.80 1.97
N HIS A 339 -13.71 -6.19 0.99
CA HIS A 339 -14.11 -7.02 -0.15
C HIS A 339 -12.96 -7.98 -0.47
N GLY A 340 -13.28 -9.08 -1.15
CA GLY A 340 -12.25 -9.99 -1.64
C GLY A 340 -11.55 -9.40 -2.86
N ALA A 341 -10.32 -9.85 -3.08
CA ALA A 341 -9.53 -9.44 -4.23
C ALA A 341 -10.22 -9.72 -5.58
N PRO A 342 -9.96 -8.93 -6.63
CA PRO A 342 -10.33 -9.29 -7.99
C PRO A 342 -9.46 -10.48 -8.46
N GLY A 343 -10.00 -11.68 -8.36
CA GLY A 343 -9.31 -12.92 -8.73
C GLY A 343 -8.84 -13.71 -7.51
N ASP A 344 -8.24 -14.87 -7.76
CA ASP A 344 -7.66 -15.72 -6.72
C ASP A 344 -6.14 -15.71 -6.89
N ILE A 345 -5.42 -15.07 -5.97
CA ILE A 345 -3.96 -14.94 -6.06
C ILE A 345 -3.26 -16.31 -6.10
N SER A 346 -3.92 -17.40 -5.65
CA SER A 346 -3.38 -18.76 -5.78
C SER A 346 -3.39 -19.29 -7.20
N GLU A 347 -4.10 -18.66 -8.13
CA GLU A 347 -4.05 -18.95 -9.57
C GLU A 347 -2.79 -18.37 -10.25
N LEU A 348 -2.06 -17.47 -9.58
CA LEU A 348 -0.75 -16.99 -10.04
C LEU A 348 0.28 -18.13 -9.97
N ASP A 349 0.49 -18.86 -11.08
CA ASP A 349 1.26 -20.12 -11.18
C ASP A 349 2.39 -20.02 -12.22
N MET A 350 3.22 -18.99 -12.10
CA MET A 350 4.39 -18.77 -12.96
C MET A 350 5.54 -18.08 -12.20
N PRO A 351 6.79 -18.13 -12.69
CA PRO A 351 7.92 -17.50 -12.02
C PRO A 351 7.64 -16.05 -11.62
N THR A 352 7.72 -15.78 -10.31
CA THR A 352 7.36 -14.48 -9.74
C THR A 352 8.34 -14.06 -8.66
N TYR A 353 8.94 -12.89 -8.85
CA TYR A 353 9.72 -12.19 -7.82
C TYR A 353 8.92 -11.02 -7.26
N VAL A 354 8.14 -11.28 -6.21
CA VAL A 354 7.26 -10.28 -5.59
C VAL A 354 8.02 -9.38 -4.62
N GLY A 355 7.67 -8.09 -4.60
CA GLY A 355 8.33 -7.09 -3.77
C GLY A 355 7.36 -6.28 -2.89
N GLY A 356 7.65 -6.21 -1.59
CA GLY A 356 6.93 -5.40 -0.60
C GLY A 356 7.82 -4.32 0.01
N VAL A 357 7.22 -3.33 0.67
CA VAL A 357 7.93 -2.23 1.34
C VAL A 357 7.69 -2.32 2.84
N LEU A 358 8.73 -2.11 3.65
CA LEU A 358 8.60 -2.05 5.10
C LEU A 358 7.80 -0.81 5.57
N PRO A 359 7.18 -0.87 6.76
CA PRO A 359 6.39 0.25 7.30
C PRO A 359 7.20 1.56 7.41
N GLY A 360 6.66 2.67 6.88
CA GLY A 360 7.27 4.01 7.01
C GLY A 360 7.04 5.04 5.90
N GLY A 361 6.08 4.84 4.99
CA GLY A 361 5.67 5.84 3.97
C GLY A 361 4.17 5.81 3.68
N ALA A 362 3.63 6.81 2.97
CA ALA A 362 2.18 7.03 2.89
C ALA A 362 1.39 5.85 2.30
N HIS A 363 2.02 5.05 1.42
CA HIS A 363 1.40 3.91 0.77
C HIS A 363 1.89 2.56 1.28
N HIS A 364 2.68 2.48 2.37
CA HIS A 364 3.04 1.19 2.98
C HIS A 364 1.78 0.34 3.32
N ARG A 365 0.68 1.05 3.59
CA ARG A 365 -0.68 0.55 3.77
C ARG A 365 -1.21 -0.29 2.60
N LEU A 366 -0.79 0.01 1.37
CA LEU A 366 -1.18 -0.67 0.13
C LEU A 366 -0.28 -1.86 -0.21
N TYR A 367 1.00 -1.81 0.21
CA TYR A 367 2.02 -2.78 -0.21
C TYR A 367 2.16 -4.00 0.69
N TRP A 368 1.33 -4.10 1.73
CA TRP A 368 1.21 -5.31 2.55
C TRP A 368 0.89 -6.52 1.65
N SER A 369 0.05 -6.34 0.62
CA SER A 369 -0.37 -7.42 -0.28
C SER A 369 0.78 -8.23 -0.93
N ALA A 370 2.01 -7.71 -0.98
CA ALA A 370 3.20 -8.47 -1.37
C ALA A 370 3.41 -9.74 -0.52
N PHE A 371 3.23 -9.62 0.79
CA PHE A 371 3.37 -10.73 1.72
C PHE A 371 2.19 -11.70 1.61
N GLU A 372 0.99 -11.21 1.29
CA GLU A 372 -0.17 -12.06 1.04
C GLU A 372 0.04 -12.90 -0.23
N ALA A 373 0.52 -12.28 -1.30
CA ALA A 373 0.90 -12.98 -2.52
C ALA A 373 2.01 -14.00 -2.24
N TRP A 374 3.04 -13.64 -1.47
CA TRP A 374 4.05 -14.60 -1.05
C TRP A 374 3.45 -15.83 -0.37
N GLU A 375 2.52 -15.67 0.58
CA GLU A 375 1.92 -16.80 1.28
C GLU A 375 1.01 -17.66 0.38
N ARG A 376 0.29 -17.03 -0.55
CA ARG A 376 -0.87 -17.65 -1.21
C ARG A 376 -0.67 -17.99 -2.69
N MET A 377 0.32 -17.41 -3.38
CA MET A 377 0.50 -17.63 -4.81
C MET A 377 0.87 -19.07 -5.15
N GLY A 378 0.35 -19.53 -6.30
CA GLY A 378 0.56 -20.87 -6.84
C GLY A 378 1.95 -21.11 -7.42
N THR A 379 2.73 -20.04 -7.65
CA THR A 379 4.11 -20.09 -8.19
C THR A 379 4.93 -21.19 -7.50
N PRO A 380 5.59 -22.08 -8.27
CA PRO A 380 6.45 -23.13 -7.72
C PRO A 380 7.54 -22.57 -6.80
N ASP A 381 7.78 -23.20 -5.65
CA ASP A 381 8.73 -22.71 -4.62
C ASP A 381 10.15 -22.43 -5.16
N ASP A 382 10.60 -23.21 -6.17
CA ASP A 382 11.91 -23.03 -6.82
C ASP A 382 11.95 -21.90 -7.86
N GLU A 383 10.81 -21.27 -8.14
CA GLU A 383 10.62 -20.13 -9.05
C GLU A 383 9.93 -18.95 -8.34
N LYS A 384 9.89 -18.99 -7.01
CA LYS A 384 9.19 -18.05 -6.12
C LYS A 384 10.21 -17.24 -5.32
N LYS A 385 10.20 -15.92 -5.44
CA LYS A 385 11.11 -15.03 -4.69
C LYS A 385 10.36 -13.87 -4.03
N LEU A 386 10.83 -13.43 -2.87
CA LEU A 386 10.33 -12.26 -2.14
C LEU A 386 11.46 -11.26 -1.88
N ILE A 387 11.24 -9.99 -2.23
CA ILE A 387 12.11 -8.88 -1.85
C ILE A 387 11.38 -7.91 -0.94
N VAL A 388 11.94 -7.65 0.25
CA VAL A 388 11.36 -6.74 1.24
C VAL A 388 12.25 -5.50 1.32
N LEU A 389 11.73 -4.40 0.79
CA LEU A 389 12.45 -3.15 0.60
C LEU A 389 12.49 -2.31 1.88
N PRO A 390 13.48 -1.40 2.01
CA PRO A 390 13.50 -0.41 3.06
C PRO A 390 12.21 0.41 3.12
N PRO A 391 11.87 1.02 4.27
CA PRO A 391 10.73 1.90 4.38
C PRO A 391 10.76 3.09 3.42
N GLY A 392 9.57 3.53 3.02
CA GLY A 392 9.38 4.71 2.18
C GLY A 392 8.99 4.37 0.74
N GLU A 393 8.65 5.41 -0.03
CA GLU A 393 8.23 5.23 -1.41
C GLU A 393 9.41 5.24 -2.37
N LEU A 394 9.32 4.41 -3.41
CA LEU A 394 10.29 4.40 -4.50
C LEU A 394 10.32 5.76 -5.22
N ALA A 395 11.51 6.17 -5.66
CA ALA A 395 11.67 7.44 -6.36
C ALA A 395 11.08 7.41 -7.78
N ARG A 396 10.83 8.59 -8.38
CA ARG A 396 10.38 8.72 -9.78
C ARG A 396 11.33 9.59 -10.61
N PRO A 397 11.75 9.16 -11.82
CA PRO A 397 11.44 7.88 -12.45
C PRO A 397 11.93 6.68 -11.63
N TRP A 398 11.23 5.55 -11.76
CA TRP A 398 11.64 4.31 -11.10
C TRP A 398 12.90 3.76 -11.77
N VAL A 399 14.04 3.96 -11.11
CA VAL A 399 15.37 3.50 -11.53
C VAL A 399 16.05 2.63 -10.48
N ASP A 400 15.38 2.44 -9.34
CA ASP A 400 15.87 1.61 -8.25
C ASP A 400 15.72 0.13 -8.60
N TYR A 401 16.66 -0.68 -8.12
CA TYR A 401 16.64 -2.16 -8.22
C TYR A 401 16.58 -2.74 -9.65
N GLN A 402 16.93 -1.96 -10.67
CA GLN A 402 16.94 -2.44 -12.06
C GLN A 402 17.96 -3.58 -12.29
N ASP A 403 19.04 -3.63 -11.51
CA ASP A 403 19.97 -4.76 -11.54
C ASP A 403 19.31 -6.07 -11.09
N GLU A 404 18.41 -6.02 -10.11
CA GLU A 404 17.67 -7.19 -9.65
C GLU A 404 16.66 -7.64 -10.71
N VAL A 405 15.98 -6.67 -11.34
CA VAL A 405 15.08 -6.91 -12.48
C VAL A 405 15.83 -7.63 -13.60
N VAL A 406 17.02 -7.14 -13.97
CA VAL A 406 17.84 -7.73 -15.03
C VAL A 406 18.31 -9.12 -14.64
N ARG A 407 18.84 -9.34 -13.42
CA ARG A 407 19.26 -10.68 -12.97
C ARG A 407 18.12 -11.70 -13.01
N TRP A 408 16.93 -11.29 -12.57
CA TRP A 408 15.73 -12.13 -12.58
C TRP A 408 15.33 -12.52 -14.01
N ASN A 409 15.26 -11.54 -14.91
CA ASN A 409 14.85 -11.80 -16.29
C ASN A 409 15.94 -12.51 -17.10
N ASP A 410 17.23 -12.24 -16.86
CA ASP A 410 18.35 -12.94 -17.51
C ASP A 410 18.36 -14.43 -17.16
N GLU A 411 17.91 -14.79 -15.94
CA GLU A 411 17.80 -16.18 -15.53
C GLU A 411 16.69 -16.92 -16.28
N LEU A 412 15.54 -16.27 -16.49
CA LEU A 412 14.33 -16.90 -17.00
C LEU A 412 14.15 -16.77 -18.52
N LEU A 413 14.50 -15.61 -19.08
CA LEU A 413 14.40 -15.31 -20.52
C LEU A 413 15.76 -15.49 -21.23
N GLY A 414 16.86 -15.40 -20.48
CA GLY A 414 18.22 -15.43 -21.00
C GLY A 414 18.88 -16.80 -20.97
N ASP A 415 20.15 -16.84 -20.56
CA ASP A 415 20.98 -18.05 -20.56
C ASP A 415 20.95 -18.86 -19.26
N GLY A 416 20.28 -18.35 -18.22
CA GLY A 416 20.15 -19.04 -16.92
C GLY A 416 21.44 -19.10 -16.12
N GLU A 417 22.34 -18.10 -16.27
CA GLU A 417 23.65 -18.10 -15.60
C GLU A 417 23.77 -17.10 -14.44
N THR A 418 22.68 -16.47 -13.98
CA THR A 418 22.75 -15.46 -12.89
C THR A 418 22.76 -16.10 -11.50
N GLY A 419 22.18 -17.29 -11.39
CA GLY A 419 22.08 -18.05 -10.14
C GLY A 419 21.07 -17.48 -9.15
N ILE A 420 20.24 -16.51 -9.56
CA ILE A 420 19.26 -15.87 -8.67
C ILE A 420 18.24 -16.86 -8.11
N LEU A 421 17.89 -17.91 -8.86
CA LEU A 421 17.02 -18.99 -8.40
C LEU A 421 17.68 -19.86 -7.32
N ASP A 422 19.00 -20.05 -7.38
CA ASP A 422 19.78 -20.81 -6.38
C ASP A 422 19.97 -20.06 -5.04
N GLU A 423 19.77 -18.74 -5.02
CA GLU A 423 19.85 -17.93 -3.80
C GLU A 423 18.69 -18.25 -2.83
N PRO A 424 18.79 -17.92 -1.52
CA PRO A 424 17.64 -18.02 -0.63
C PRO A 424 16.43 -17.25 -1.17
N ALA A 425 15.22 -17.74 -0.89
CA ALA A 425 14.02 -17.26 -1.57
C ALA A 425 13.61 -15.84 -1.16
N VAL A 426 14.03 -15.39 0.03
CA VAL A 426 13.66 -14.11 0.60
C VAL A 426 14.90 -13.24 0.77
N LYS A 427 14.86 -12.04 0.19
CA LYS A 427 15.86 -10.97 0.39
C LYS A 427 15.19 -9.83 1.13
N THR A 428 15.61 -9.53 2.35
CA THR A 428 14.93 -8.54 3.21
C THR A 428 15.89 -7.52 3.79
N TYR A 429 15.47 -6.26 3.79
CA TYR A 429 16.14 -5.19 4.52
C TYR A 429 15.76 -5.25 6.00
N VAL A 430 16.71 -5.09 6.91
CA VAL A 430 16.47 -5.13 8.36
C VAL A 430 16.69 -3.73 8.93
N MET A 431 15.59 -3.12 9.37
CA MET A 431 15.56 -1.81 10.02
C MET A 431 16.36 -1.80 11.34
N GLY A 432 16.81 -0.61 11.75
CA GLY A 432 17.57 -0.38 12.99
C GLY A 432 19.08 -0.66 12.84
N VAL A 433 19.44 -1.70 12.10
CA VAL A 433 20.84 -2.04 11.73
C VAL A 433 21.18 -1.72 10.28
N ASP A 434 20.16 -1.40 9.47
CA ASP A 434 20.25 -0.94 8.09
C ASP A 434 21.05 -1.88 7.17
N LYS A 435 20.66 -3.16 7.16
CA LYS A 435 21.36 -4.21 6.39
C LYS A 435 20.41 -5.13 5.64
N TRP A 436 20.87 -5.59 4.49
CA TRP A 436 20.23 -6.68 3.77
C TRP A 436 20.61 -8.03 4.37
N THR A 437 19.65 -8.94 4.43
CA THR A 437 19.85 -10.35 4.76
C THR A 437 19.05 -11.23 3.81
N PHE A 438 19.41 -12.51 3.78
CA PHE A 438 18.74 -13.54 3.01
C PHE A 438 18.15 -14.59 3.95
N GLU A 439 16.96 -15.06 3.61
CA GLU A 439 16.20 -16.07 4.35
C GLU A 439 15.61 -17.09 3.37
N HIS A 440 15.43 -18.33 3.81
CA HIS A 440 14.83 -19.37 2.96
C HIS A 440 13.30 -19.29 2.90
N ASP A 441 12.68 -18.67 3.91
CA ASP A 441 11.23 -18.56 4.04
C ASP A 441 10.86 -17.26 4.76
N TRP A 442 9.60 -16.85 4.63
CA TRP A 442 9.02 -15.73 5.35
C TRP A 442 7.75 -16.20 6.07
N PRO A 443 7.64 -16.06 7.41
CA PRO A 443 8.70 -15.68 8.33
C PRO A 443 9.83 -16.74 8.36
N PRO A 444 11.06 -16.38 8.79
CA PRO A 444 12.17 -17.34 8.84
C PRO A 444 11.85 -18.58 9.70
N GLU A 445 12.30 -19.77 9.28
CA GLU A 445 12.02 -21.03 10.02
C GLU A 445 12.45 -21.00 11.49
N ARG A 446 13.47 -20.20 11.82
CA ARG A 446 13.99 -20.04 13.18
C ARG A 446 13.11 -19.16 14.09
N THR A 447 11.96 -18.70 13.61
CA THR A 447 11.07 -17.80 14.36
C THR A 447 10.60 -18.44 15.67
N GLU A 448 10.93 -17.79 16.78
CA GLU A 448 10.44 -18.08 18.12
C GLU A 448 9.30 -17.12 18.48
N TRP A 449 8.07 -17.54 18.20
CA TRP A 449 6.89 -16.75 18.54
C TRP A 449 6.82 -16.43 20.04
N THR A 450 6.76 -15.15 20.34
CA THR A 450 6.87 -14.62 21.70
C THR A 450 5.70 -13.69 22.03
N GLU A 451 4.94 -14.04 23.05
CA GLU A 451 3.84 -13.22 23.56
C GLU A 451 4.37 -12.17 24.54
N LYS A 452 4.06 -10.89 24.29
CA LYS A 452 4.29 -9.76 25.19
C LYS A 452 2.95 -9.25 25.71
N HIS A 453 2.61 -9.61 26.94
CA HIS A 453 1.37 -9.20 27.59
C HIS A 453 1.36 -7.71 27.91
N LEU A 454 0.18 -7.10 27.78
CA LEU A 454 -0.06 -5.71 28.15
C LEU A 454 -0.40 -5.66 29.64
N HIS A 455 0.25 -4.77 30.39
CA HIS A 455 0.01 -4.58 31.82
C HIS A 455 -0.65 -3.21 32.10
N ALA A 456 -1.53 -3.14 33.11
CA ALA A 456 -2.24 -1.91 33.47
C ALA A 456 -1.33 -0.73 33.88
N ASP A 457 -0.06 -0.98 34.19
CA ASP A 457 0.94 0.06 34.48
C ASP A 457 1.67 0.59 33.23
N GLY A 458 1.27 0.15 32.03
CA GLY A 458 1.86 0.55 30.76
C GLY A 458 3.13 -0.22 30.38
N SER A 459 3.45 -1.31 31.08
CA SER A 459 4.55 -2.19 30.66
C SER A 459 4.09 -3.25 29.64
N LEU A 460 5.04 -3.67 28.80
CA LEU A 460 5.00 -4.91 28.02
C LEU A 460 5.97 -5.91 28.65
N SER A 461 5.57 -7.16 28.81
CA SER A 461 6.48 -8.20 29.28
C SER A 461 6.01 -9.61 28.90
N ASN A 462 6.88 -10.59 29.09
CA ASN A 462 6.49 -12.01 28.96
C ASN A 462 5.81 -12.58 30.21
N ASP A 463 5.77 -11.82 31.31
CA ASP A 463 5.13 -12.28 32.53
C ASP A 463 3.61 -12.17 32.40
N GLU A 464 2.88 -13.11 33.01
CA GLU A 464 1.43 -13.01 33.11
C GLU A 464 1.05 -11.70 33.83
N PRO A 465 0.03 -10.97 33.35
CA PRO A 465 -0.36 -9.73 33.97
C PRO A 465 -1.03 -9.96 35.33
N ASP A 466 -0.78 -9.03 36.26
CA ASP A 466 -1.40 -9.03 37.61
C ASP A 466 -2.89 -8.61 37.60
N GLY A 467 -3.41 -8.35 36.40
CA GLY A 467 -4.75 -7.88 36.12
C GLY A 467 -4.95 -6.37 36.22
N GLY A 468 -6.14 -5.91 35.85
CA GLY A 468 -6.56 -4.52 35.75
C GLY A 468 -7.00 -4.13 34.35
N ASP A 469 -7.32 -2.84 34.19
CA ASP A 469 -7.74 -2.27 32.92
C ASP A 469 -7.04 -0.92 32.68
N VAL A 470 -6.96 -0.53 31.41
CA VAL A 470 -6.55 0.81 30.99
C VAL A 470 -7.71 1.41 30.20
N SER A 471 -8.24 2.53 30.68
CA SER A 471 -9.37 3.22 30.06
C SER A 471 -9.01 4.64 29.63
N TRP A 472 -9.48 5.06 28.46
CA TRP A 472 -9.35 6.44 27.98
C TRP A 472 -10.58 6.91 27.22
N TYR A 473 -10.70 8.22 27.05
CA TYR A 473 -11.77 8.86 26.31
C TYR A 473 -11.19 9.60 25.10
N GLN A 474 -11.75 9.34 23.92
CA GLN A 474 -11.52 10.14 22.74
C GLN A 474 -12.75 11.04 22.48
N PRO A 475 -12.62 12.37 22.59
CA PRO A 475 -13.69 13.29 22.20
C PRO A 475 -13.99 13.23 20.70
N LEU A 476 -15.20 13.69 20.35
CA LEU A 476 -15.59 13.93 18.97
C LEU A 476 -14.52 14.81 18.27
N PRO A 477 -13.99 14.41 17.11
CA PRO A 477 -12.84 15.12 16.50
C PRO A 477 -13.12 16.58 16.11
N LEU A 478 -14.40 16.95 15.96
CA LEU A 478 -14.83 18.33 15.72
C LEU A 478 -14.79 19.21 16.97
N ASP A 479 -14.96 18.62 18.14
CA ASP A 479 -14.95 19.32 19.42
C ASP A 479 -13.53 19.46 19.96
N ASP A 480 -12.70 18.42 19.77
CA ASP A 480 -11.28 18.41 20.09
C ASP A 480 -10.51 17.53 19.10
N SER A 481 -9.49 18.11 18.48
CA SER A 481 -8.67 17.44 17.47
C SER A 481 -7.46 16.71 18.05
N GLU A 482 -7.22 16.83 19.36
CA GLU A 482 -6.14 16.08 20.02
C GLU A 482 -6.46 14.58 20.01
N VAL A 483 -5.50 13.78 19.55
CA VAL A 483 -5.62 12.32 19.54
C VAL A 483 -5.08 11.78 20.87
N THR A 484 -5.96 11.17 21.65
CA THR A 484 -5.59 10.45 22.86
C THR A 484 -5.10 9.06 22.50
N CYS A 485 -4.02 8.62 23.13
CA CYS A 485 -3.52 7.26 23.00
C CYS A 485 -3.15 6.66 24.35
N VAL A 486 -3.07 5.33 24.38
CA VAL A 486 -2.46 4.57 25.47
C VAL A 486 -1.22 3.87 24.96
N THR A 487 -0.20 3.77 25.81
CA THR A 487 1.09 3.20 25.42
C THR A 487 1.51 2.07 26.34
N PHE A 488 2.03 0.99 25.75
CA PHE A 488 2.65 -0.12 26.46
C PHE A 488 4.09 -0.27 25.98
N SER A 489 5.04 -0.52 26.87
CA SER A 489 6.45 -0.50 26.49
C SER A 489 7.36 -1.47 27.25
N GLU A 490 8.44 -1.89 26.60
CA GLU A 490 9.54 -2.65 27.20
C GLU A 490 10.87 -2.06 26.74
N THR A 491 11.78 -1.76 27.68
CA THR A 491 13.16 -1.39 27.34
C THR A 491 14.00 -2.64 27.12
N MET A 492 14.71 -2.71 26.00
CA MET A 492 15.53 -3.85 25.62
C MET A 492 16.82 -3.91 26.44
N ASP A 493 17.01 -5.00 27.18
CA ASP A 493 18.29 -5.30 27.88
C ASP A 493 19.37 -5.86 26.93
N GLU A 494 18.98 -6.33 25.76
CA GLU A 494 19.84 -6.81 24.68
C GLU A 494 19.11 -6.62 23.33
N PRO A 495 19.82 -6.56 22.19
CA PRO A 495 19.16 -6.41 20.89
C PRO A 495 18.12 -7.50 20.60
N LEU A 496 17.00 -7.13 20.01
CA LEU A 496 15.88 -8.01 19.65
C LEU A 496 15.61 -7.95 18.15
N GLU A 497 15.73 -9.08 17.45
CA GLU A 497 15.41 -9.17 16.02
C GLU A 497 13.99 -9.70 15.80
N LEU A 498 13.21 -8.95 15.00
CA LEU A 498 11.84 -9.26 14.61
C LEU A 498 11.79 -9.35 13.09
N ILE A 499 11.47 -10.53 12.54
CA ILE A 499 11.30 -10.71 11.09
C ILE A 499 10.06 -11.58 10.86
N GLY A 500 9.00 -10.99 10.30
CA GLY A 500 7.75 -11.68 10.04
C GLY A 500 6.49 -10.86 10.32
N PRO A 501 5.31 -11.50 10.29
CA PRO A 501 4.04 -10.86 10.61
C PRO A 501 3.84 -10.71 12.13
N ILE A 502 3.14 -9.65 12.53
CA ILE A 502 2.84 -9.32 13.93
C ILE A 502 1.33 -9.23 14.10
N ALA A 503 0.81 -9.76 15.20
CA ALA A 503 -0.59 -9.57 15.58
C ALA A 503 -0.69 -9.01 17.00
N LEU A 504 -1.67 -8.14 17.20
CA LEU A 504 -2.09 -7.70 18.53
C LEU A 504 -3.44 -8.33 18.87
N HIS A 505 -3.48 -9.07 19.96
CA HIS A 505 -4.71 -9.61 20.52
C HIS A 505 -5.15 -8.67 21.65
N LEU A 506 -6.35 -8.09 21.55
CA LEU A 506 -6.90 -7.18 22.55
C LEU A 506 -8.23 -7.70 23.09
N GLU A 507 -8.33 -7.89 24.40
CA GLU A 507 -9.61 -7.91 25.09
C GLU A 507 -10.00 -6.48 25.46
N ALA A 508 -11.06 -5.95 24.86
CA ALA A 508 -11.45 -4.56 25.08
C ALA A 508 -12.96 -4.35 25.03
N ALA A 509 -13.42 -3.27 25.67
CA ALA A 509 -14.78 -2.77 25.61
C ALA A 509 -14.80 -1.32 25.13
N ILE A 510 -15.90 -0.94 24.47
CA ILE A 510 -16.22 0.44 24.11
C ILE A 510 -17.61 0.81 24.60
N ASP A 511 -17.88 2.09 24.85
CA ASP A 511 -19.19 2.57 25.30
C ASP A 511 -20.15 2.96 24.15
N ASP A 512 -19.74 2.69 22.91
CA ASP A 512 -20.52 2.91 21.69
C ASP A 512 -20.70 1.60 20.88
N GLU A 513 -21.34 1.68 19.71
CA GLU A 513 -21.61 0.56 18.82
C GLU A 513 -20.47 0.23 17.86
N ASP A 514 -19.46 1.10 17.75
CA ASP A 514 -18.34 0.96 16.83
C ASP A 514 -17.17 1.87 17.22
N THR A 515 -15.95 1.52 16.78
CA THR A 515 -14.77 2.37 16.86
C THR A 515 -13.73 1.91 15.84
N ASN A 516 -12.68 2.71 15.64
CA ASN A 516 -11.48 2.25 14.96
C ASN A 516 -10.44 1.87 16.02
N TRP A 517 -9.77 0.75 15.81
CA TRP A 517 -8.53 0.40 16.50
C TRP A 517 -7.38 0.65 15.55
N ILE A 518 -6.50 1.56 15.92
CA ILE A 518 -5.26 1.84 15.17
C ILE A 518 -4.10 1.62 16.13
N VAL A 519 -3.15 0.78 15.70
CA VAL A 519 -2.05 0.35 16.54
C VAL A 519 -0.72 0.55 15.84
N ASP A 520 0.21 1.18 16.54
CA ASP A 520 1.57 1.43 16.05
C ASP A 520 2.56 0.70 16.97
N LEU A 521 3.47 -0.07 16.39
CA LEU A 521 4.64 -0.60 17.08
C LEU A 521 5.85 0.23 16.67
N VAL A 522 6.58 0.75 17.65
CA VAL A 522 7.61 1.78 17.44
C VAL A 522 8.87 1.40 18.20
N ASP A 523 10.01 1.55 17.57
CA ASP A 523 11.32 1.57 18.21
C ASP A 523 11.62 3.00 18.69
N VAL A 524 11.86 3.18 19.99
CA VAL A 524 12.19 4.48 20.58
C VAL A 524 13.61 4.47 21.14
N GLY A 525 14.49 5.27 20.53
CA GLY A 525 15.88 5.42 20.93
C GLY A 525 16.06 6.16 22.26
N PRO A 526 17.21 6.00 22.95
CA PRO A 526 17.53 6.69 24.22
C PRO A 526 17.53 8.22 24.14
N ASP A 527 17.68 8.78 22.95
CA ASP A 527 17.61 10.22 22.67
C ASP A 527 16.18 10.70 22.29
N GLY A 528 15.24 9.77 22.19
CA GLY A 528 13.85 10.01 21.85
C GLY A 528 13.55 9.94 20.35
N GLU A 529 14.51 9.56 19.50
CA GLU A 529 14.24 9.23 18.10
C GLU A 529 13.25 8.04 18.03
N ARG A 530 12.40 8.04 17.00
CA ARG A 530 11.32 7.06 16.86
C ARG A 530 11.29 6.50 15.44
N GLN A 531 11.24 5.19 15.32
CA GLN A 531 11.09 4.49 14.05
C GLN A 531 9.85 3.59 14.10
N LEU A 532 8.99 3.70 13.09
CA LEU A 532 7.86 2.80 12.94
C LEU A 532 8.38 1.39 12.62
N VAL A 533 7.96 0.41 13.42
CA VAL A 533 8.29 -1.01 13.24
C VAL A 533 7.16 -1.70 12.49
N SER A 534 5.92 -1.48 12.92
CA SER A 534 4.74 -2.09 12.31
C SER A 534 3.48 -1.29 12.64
N GLN A 535 2.43 -1.42 11.83
CA GLN A 535 1.17 -0.72 12.00
C GLN A 535 -0.02 -1.62 11.66
N GLY A 536 -1.11 -1.54 12.41
CA GLY A 536 -2.32 -2.34 12.22
C GLY A 536 -3.61 -1.53 12.40
N TRP A 537 -4.67 -1.99 11.76
CA TRP A 537 -5.97 -1.29 11.72
C TRP A 537 -7.13 -2.26 11.74
N LEU A 538 -8.15 -1.96 12.53
CA LEU A 538 -9.38 -2.73 12.60
C LEU A 538 -10.55 -1.85 13.01
N ARG A 539 -11.62 -1.84 12.22
CA ARG A 539 -12.90 -1.31 12.69
C ARG A 539 -13.58 -2.34 13.57
N ALA A 540 -13.98 -1.95 14.78
CA ALA A 540 -14.49 -2.86 15.81
C ALA A 540 -15.70 -3.69 15.34
N SER A 541 -16.57 -3.11 14.52
CA SER A 541 -17.71 -3.83 13.95
C SER A 541 -17.34 -4.90 12.91
N TYR A 542 -16.10 -4.96 12.44
CA TYR A 542 -15.59 -5.98 11.51
C TYR A 542 -14.66 -7.00 12.20
N SER A 543 -14.77 -7.17 13.52
CA SER A 543 -13.91 -8.08 14.30
C SER A 543 -14.16 -9.58 14.08
N GLY A 544 -15.00 -9.98 13.13
CA GLY A 544 -15.27 -11.39 12.84
C GLY A 544 -14.09 -11.99 12.07
N LEU A 545 -13.61 -13.17 12.47
CA LEU A 545 -12.48 -13.85 11.82
C LEU A 545 -12.92 -14.89 10.79
N ASP A 546 -12.17 -15.00 9.70
CA ASP A 546 -12.09 -16.20 8.88
C ASP A 546 -11.00 -17.11 9.46
N GLU A 547 -11.42 -18.07 10.27
CA GLU A 547 -10.54 -19.01 10.96
C GLU A 547 -9.76 -19.93 10.01
N ASP A 548 -10.30 -20.22 8.82
CA ASP A 548 -9.66 -21.10 7.84
C ASP A 548 -8.57 -20.34 7.05
N ALA A 549 -8.77 -19.03 6.82
CA ALA A 549 -7.80 -18.16 6.14
C ALA A 549 -6.76 -17.52 7.07
N SER A 550 -7.01 -17.50 8.40
CA SER A 550 -6.13 -16.90 9.40
C SER A 550 -4.90 -17.77 9.69
N MET A 551 -3.77 -17.12 9.96
CA MET A 551 -2.56 -17.75 10.48
C MET A 551 -2.00 -16.97 11.67
N ARG A 552 -1.08 -17.57 12.42
CA ARG A 552 -0.44 -16.88 13.56
C ARG A 552 0.29 -15.63 13.09
N GLY A 553 0.10 -14.51 13.78
CA GLY A 553 0.61 -13.20 13.37
C GLY A 553 -0.20 -12.53 12.26
N TRP A 554 -1.18 -13.20 11.66
CA TRP A 554 -1.99 -12.67 10.57
C TRP A 554 -3.45 -13.13 10.64
N PRO A 555 -4.25 -12.55 11.55
CA PRO A 555 -5.70 -12.77 11.58
C PRO A 555 -6.38 -12.17 10.34
N ILE A 556 -7.17 -12.98 9.64
CA ILE A 556 -8.00 -12.57 8.50
C ILE A 556 -9.43 -12.36 8.97
N HIS A 557 -10.03 -11.24 8.58
CA HIS A 557 -11.37 -10.86 9.02
C HIS A 557 -12.39 -11.08 7.93
N THR A 558 -13.62 -11.39 8.33
CA THR A 558 -14.76 -11.46 7.41
C THR A 558 -15.21 -10.05 7.02
N THR A 559 -15.96 -9.97 5.93
CA THR A 559 -16.57 -8.72 5.46
C THR A 559 -17.90 -8.41 6.17
N GLU A 560 -18.33 -9.23 7.15
CA GLU A 560 -19.59 -9.04 7.86
C GLU A 560 -19.46 -8.00 8.98
N GLN A 561 -20.22 -6.91 8.86
CA GLN A 561 -20.30 -5.89 9.90
C GLN A 561 -21.29 -6.27 11.01
N THR A 562 -20.80 -6.43 12.24
CA THR A 562 -21.59 -6.70 13.45
C THR A 562 -21.36 -5.61 14.51
N PRO A 563 -22.37 -4.76 14.81
CA PRO A 563 -22.25 -3.73 15.84
C PRO A 563 -21.81 -4.26 17.21
N VAL A 564 -21.07 -3.43 17.93
CA VAL A 564 -20.63 -3.70 19.31
C VAL A 564 -21.75 -3.39 20.29
N ASN A 565 -21.93 -4.23 21.32
CA ASN A 565 -22.81 -3.85 22.43
C ASN A 565 -21.99 -3.00 23.40
N ALA A 566 -22.42 -1.77 23.68
CA ALA A 566 -21.72 -0.89 24.61
C ALA A 566 -21.42 -1.57 25.96
N GLY A 567 -20.15 -1.54 26.37
CA GLY A 567 -19.62 -2.16 27.59
C GLY A 567 -19.40 -3.67 27.52
N GLU A 568 -19.61 -4.32 26.37
CA GLU A 568 -19.26 -5.73 26.15
C GLU A 568 -17.75 -5.85 25.94
N ILE A 569 -17.09 -6.69 26.74
CA ILE A 569 -15.70 -7.09 26.49
C ILE A 569 -15.71 -8.06 25.31
N ARG A 570 -14.95 -7.73 24.27
CA ARG A 570 -14.73 -8.54 23.07
C ARG A 570 -13.26 -8.73 22.81
N GLN A 571 -12.94 -9.81 22.09
CA GLN A 571 -11.61 -10.02 21.53
C GLN A 571 -11.52 -9.32 20.17
N TYR A 572 -10.45 -8.56 19.96
CA TYR A 572 -10.07 -7.92 18.71
C TYR A 572 -8.68 -8.40 18.34
N ASP A 573 -8.58 -9.20 17.27
CA ASP A 573 -7.33 -9.73 16.77
C ASP A 573 -6.85 -8.84 15.62
N ILE A 574 -5.94 -7.91 15.88
CA ILE A 574 -5.52 -6.89 14.91
C ILE A 574 -4.24 -7.37 14.23
N ALA A 575 -4.30 -7.67 12.93
CA ALA A 575 -3.09 -7.91 12.15
C ALA A 575 -2.31 -6.60 12.04
N MET A 576 -0.99 -6.69 12.10
CA MET A 576 -0.08 -5.58 11.85
C MET A 576 0.85 -5.90 10.68
N ALA A 577 1.23 -4.87 9.93
CA ALA A 577 2.02 -5.01 8.71
C ALA A 577 3.32 -5.80 9.00
N PRO A 578 3.65 -6.82 8.18
CA PRO A 578 4.87 -7.59 8.35
C PRO A 578 6.11 -6.70 8.37
N THR A 579 7.11 -7.09 9.15
CA THR A 579 8.28 -6.24 9.42
C THR A 579 9.58 -7.03 9.49
N ALA A 580 10.68 -6.31 9.35
CA ALA A 580 12.04 -6.78 9.59
C ALA A 580 12.83 -5.67 10.30
N ALA A 581 13.11 -5.85 11.59
CA ALA A 581 13.74 -4.83 12.42
C ALA A 581 14.59 -5.44 13.55
N VAL A 582 15.64 -4.71 13.93
CA VAL A 582 16.39 -4.95 15.17
C VAL A 582 16.15 -3.78 16.11
N ILE A 583 15.57 -4.08 17.28
CA ILE A 583 15.42 -3.12 18.38
C ILE A 583 16.70 -3.20 19.22
N GLU A 584 17.45 -2.11 19.31
CA GLU A 584 18.79 -2.09 19.90
C GLU A 584 18.79 -2.12 21.44
N GLU A 585 19.92 -2.50 22.06
CA GLU A 585 20.08 -2.44 23.51
C GLU A 585 19.83 -1.02 24.04
N GLY A 586 18.99 -0.90 25.07
CA GLY A 586 18.61 0.37 25.68
C GLY A 586 17.53 1.15 24.92
N HIS A 587 17.10 0.68 23.74
CA HIS A 587 15.90 1.19 23.07
C HIS A 587 14.64 0.66 23.75
N GLU A 588 13.51 1.32 23.48
CA GLU A 588 12.20 0.93 23.98
C GLU A 588 11.32 0.45 22.83
N LEU A 589 10.86 -0.80 22.89
CA LEU A 589 9.79 -1.30 22.04
C LEU A 589 8.46 -0.79 22.59
N ARG A 590 7.78 0.09 21.85
CA ARG A 590 6.56 0.77 22.29
C ARG A 590 5.38 0.43 21.39
N LEU A 591 4.33 -0.12 21.99
CA LEU A 591 3.00 -0.23 21.39
C LEU A 591 2.19 1.03 21.73
N VAL A 592 1.59 1.64 20.71
CA VAL A 592 0.66 2.76 20.82
C VAL A 592 -0.71 2.32 20.33
N VAL A 593 -1.75 2.49 21.14
CA VAL A 593 -3.15 2.20 20.76
C VAL A 593 -3.95 3.49 20.74
N ARG A 594 -4.64 3.75 19.64
CA ARG A 594 -5.48 4.94 19.38
C ARG A 594 -6.67 4.58 18.48
N ASN A 595 -7.56 5.54 18.25
CA ASN A 595 -8.77 5.32 17.43
C ASN A 595 -8.94 6.29 16.25
N GLN A 596 -7.96 7.16 16.00
CA GLN A 596 -7.93 8.02 14.82
C GLN A 596 -6.49 8.43 14.50
N ASP A 597 -6.26 8.82 13.25
CA ASP A 597 -5.02 9.49 12.83
C ASP A 597 -5.00 10.95 13.32
N ASP A 598 -3.81 11.54 13.51
CA ASP A 598 -3.70 12.98 13.78
C ASP A 598 -3.91 13.78 12.48
N MET A 599 -5.18 14.11 12.27
CA MET A 599 -5.71 14.88 11.15
C MET A 599 -5.13 16.31 11.03
N THR A 600 -4.52 16.83 12.11
CA THR A 600 -4.09 18.23 12.22
C THR A 600 -2.58 18.42 12.23
N SER A 601 -1.81 17.35 12.46
CA SER A 601 -0.40 17.36 12.18
C SER A 601 -0.15 17.68 10.70
N GLN A 602 0.99 18.27 10.38
CA GLN A 602 1.48 18.31 8.99
C GLN A 602 1.79 16.90 8.43
N LEU A 603 1.46 15.84 9.19
CA LEU A 603 1.98 14.48 9.17
C LEU A 603 0.87 13.40 9.26
N ALA A 604 -0.37 13.71 8.85
CA ALA A 604 -1.26 12.68 8.35
C ALA A 604 -0.61 12.06 7.10
N ASP A 605 0.48 11.30 7.23
CA ASP A 605 1.50 11.02 6.20
C ASP A 605 1.46 11.94 4.95
N ARG A 606 1.61 13.26 5.21
CA ARG A 606 1.52 14.37 4.24
C ARG A 606 0.24 14.46 3.36
N GLY A 607 -0.90 14.05 3.87
CA GLY A 607 -2.24 14.12 3.28
C GLY A 607 -3.07 12.84 3.38
N VAL A 608 -2.43 11.70 3.68
CA VAL A 608 -3.04 10.37 3.77
C VAL A 608 -3.38 10.00 5.22
N TYR A 609 -4.65 9.72 5.48
CA TYR A 609 -5.16 9.38 6.81
C TYR A 609 -6.42 8.52 6.72
N PHE A 610 -6.79 7.84 7.80
CA PHE A 610 -8.11 7.26 7.94
C PHE A 610 -9.15 8.32 8.30
N LEU A 611 -10.31 8.29 7.64
CA LEU A 611 -11.44 9.09 8.07
C LEU A 611 -11.76 8.72 9.53
N PRO A 612 -11.76 9.69 10.45
CA PRO A 612 -12.04 9.40 11.84
C PRO A 612 -13.52 9.05 11.99
N LEU A 613 -13.83 8.09 12.86
CA LEU A 613 -15.21 7.83 13.23
C LEU A 613 -15.73 9.07 13.97
N MET A 614 -16.66 9.81 13.36
CA MET A 614 -17.12 11.12 13.85
C MET A 614 -18.07 11.02 15.06
N ARG A 615 -17.55 10.43 16.15
CA ARG A 615 -18.22 10.15 17.43
C ARG A 615 -17.25 10.32 18.59
N ASP A 616 -17.76 10.52 19.80
CA ASP A 616 -16.98 10.39 21.02
C ASP A 616 -17.09 8.97 21.57
N VAL A 617 -15.97 8.40 22.02
CA VAL A 617 -15.91 7.00 22.46
C VAL A 617 -14.98 6.88 23.68
N THR A 618 -15.42 6.12 24.67
CA THR A 618 -14.58 5.63 25.76
C THR A 618 -14.15 4.21 25.46
N HIS A 619 -12.86 3.94 25.54
CA HIS A 619 -12.25 2.64 25.34
C HIS A 619 -11.72 2.11 26.67
N THR A 620 -11.82 0.80 26.86
CA THR A 620 -11.25 0.08 28.01
C THR A 620 -10.54 -1.17 27.49
N ILE A 621 -9.24 -1.28 27.71
CA ILE A 621 -8.46 -2.50 27.44
C ILE A 621 -8.35 -3.29 28.75
N GLU A 622 -8.78 -4.54 28.71
CA GLU A 622 -8.60 -5.50 29.80
C GLU A 622 -7.20 -6.10 29.73
N THR A 623 -6.49 -6.10 30.87
CA THR A 623 -5.13 -6.63 30.98
C THR A 623 -5.10 -7.95 31.75
N ASP A 624 -6.23 -8.58 32.06
CA ASP A 624 -6.33 -9.82 32.87
C ASP A 624 -5.84 -11.10 32.14
N GLY A 625 -5.00 -10.97 31.11
CA GLY A 625 -4.29 -12.07 30.42
C GLY A 625 -4.70 -12.30 28.96
N GLY A 626 -5.81 -11.71 28.49
CA GLY A 626 -6.25 -11.85 27.11
C GLY A 626 -5.61 -10.88 26.11
N SER A 627 -4.98 -9.81 26.60
CA SER A 627 -4.33 -8.79 25.76
C SER A 627 -2.82 -8.98 25.67
N TYR A 628 -2.31 -9.25 24.47
CA TYR A 628 -0.89 -9.45 24.20
C TYR A 628 -0.50 -9.15 22.75
N LEU A 629 0.75 -8.74 22.56
CA LEU A 629 1.40 -8.63 21.26
C LEU A 629 2.13 -9.95 20.94
N ASP A 630 1.84 -10.54 19.78
CA ASP A 630 2.47 -11.78 19.30
C ASP A 630 3.60 -11.44 18.33
N LEU A 631 4.85 -11.67 18.75
CA LEU A 631 6.05 -11.21 18.06
C LEU A 631 6.82 -12.37 17.38
N PRO A 632 7.25 -12.20 16.11
CA PRO A 632 8.09 -13.16 15.40
C PRO A 632 9.57 -12.93 15.72
N VAL A 633 10.01 -13.37 16.90
CA VAL A 633 11.42 -13.17 17.33
C VAL A 633 12.33 -14.12 16.57
N THR A 634 13.34 -13.60 15.88
CA THR A 634 14.27 -14.41 15.07
C THR A 634 15.71 -14.37 15.56
N GLY A 635 16.02 -13.58 16.58
CA GLY A 635 17.33 -13.54 17.23
C GLY A 635 17.38 -12.63 18.45
N ARG A 636 18.37 -12.83 19.32
CA ARG A 636 18.63 -11.98 20.50
C ARG A 636 20.13 -11.77 20.74
N GLY A 637 20.50 -10.58 21.19
CA GLY A 637 21.88 -10.31 21.62
C GLY A 637 22.89 -10.17 20.47
N ASP A 638 24.17 -10.40 20.77
CA ASP A 638 25.28 -10.20 19.83
C ASP A 638 25.24 -11.12 18.59
N GLU A 639 24.51 -12.24 18.65
CA GLU A 639 24.44 -13.20 17.53
C GLU A 639 23.79 -12.61 16.26
N ILE A 640 22.93 -11.60 16.45
CA ILE A 640 22.26 -10.88 15.36
C ILE A 640 23.30 -10.19 14.47
N ARG A 641 24.22 -9.44 15.09
CA ARG A 641 25.25 -8.69 14.35
C ARG A 641 26.22 -9.63 13.66
N ASP A 642 26.64 -10.69 14.35
CA ASP A 642 27.49 -11.72 13.75
C ASP A 642 26.83 -12.36 12.53
N ARG A 643 25.51 -12.61 12.55
CA ARG A 643 24.76 -13.14 11.41
C ARG A 643 24.73 -12.16 10.23
N LEU A 644 24.34 -10.91 10.50
CA LEU A 644 24.18 -9.87 9.48
C LEU A 644 25.53 -9.40 8.88
N ASP A 645 26.62 -9.39 9.66
CA ASP A 645 27.95 -9.02 9.18
C ASP A 645 28.64 -10.11 8.35
N ASN A 646 28.28 -11.38 8.58
CA ASN A 646 28.91 -12.51 7.88
C ASN A 646 28.16 -12.92 6.59
N GLY A 647 27.03 -12.26 6.27
CA GLY A 647 26.30 -12.44 5.01
C GLY A 647 25.84 -13.88 4.72
N ALA A 648 25.77 -14.73 5.75
CA ALA A 648 25.48 -16.15 5.58
C ALA A 648 24.01 -16.43 5.93
N ALA A 649 23.23 -16.91 4.96
CA ALA A 649 22.06 -17.72 5.25
C ALA A 649 22.52 -18.89 6.14
N LEU A 650 21.85 -19.12 7.27
CA LEU A 650 22.13 -20.27 8.10
C LEU A 650 21.50 -21.51 7.42
N ASP A 651 22.36 -22.46 7.05
CA ASP A 651 22.04 -23.80 6.50
C ASP A 651 20.95 -24.57 7.28
#